data_AF-A0A1Q4UZQ9-F1
#
_entry.id   AF-A0A1Q4UZQ9-F1
#
_cell.length_a   1.000
_cell.length_b   1.000
_cell.length_c   1.000
_cell.angle_alpha   90.00
_cell.angle_beta   90.00
_cell.angle_gamma   90.00
#
_symmetry.space_group_name_H-M   'P 1'
#
loop_
_entity.id
_entity.type
_entity.pdbx_description
1 polymer ?
#
loop_
_entity_poly.entity_id
_entity_poly.type
_entity_poly.pdbx_seq_one_letter_code
_entity_poly.pdbx_strand_id
1 'polypeptide(L)'
;MTETTCQRPECEGLYEDMGGGELYCGTCGLAPVVAPGGSGSRGTGGTRGSRSTSTRGSRASSRTSSRSSASRRSVSGRLSRSVSGRLTARSVSVRSSGAAASATSRGRLGAGLVEVPGVPRPDPRVMVLDNPEVPERKRFCSRSDCGAPVGRSRGEREGRTEGFCTKCGHPYSFVPKLRGGDIVRGQYEVMGCLAHGGLGWIYLAIDRAVADRWVVLKGLLDTGDQDAMAAAISERRFLAEIEHANIVRIYNFVEHLDQRTGSLDGYIVMEYVGGKSLKEIANERRTPTGKRDPLPVEQACAYGIEALEALGHLHSRNLLYCDFKVDNAIQTEDQLKLIDMGAVRRTDDEESAIFGTVGYQAPEVADVGPSVASDLYTVARTLAVLTFDFQGYTNVFVDSLPDPENIEVFRTYESFYRLLVRATDPDPARRFASAQEMAEQLTGVLREVVAVQTGRPKPALSTLFGPELKVTDTVLFGTAGVEVSLLGERTSGGARGRTAVPGTPGGTALPGGPLPGGTALPGAPVPAALAAPVPSSGGPGATGAVPVAGTPGAATVPHQGGAPGTGGGPSSSAALAPARTGTPVLPLGATAAALALPVPHVDPHDPNAGFLAGLMATSAPAELIGALRSAPGTSLELRLRELRALLEMGEAGAGRALAALERDHADDWRVVWYRGIGSLAAGDHETAALSFDAVYDAFPGEPAPKLALGVCAEVLGQLDNAAEYYRLVWTTDPSYVSAAFGLARVRLAAGDRRGAVRVLESVPESSIHYTAARVAAVRARLRGRPGAGPDEPLLDDLTAAAGQVEALEGFGLDAVRRERLSAEVLGTALDWVLSGGRGSAPAGAAGGRTALLGSELDERGLRFGLERSYRTLARLARGGEERIELVERANRFRPRTWV
;
A
#
# COMPACT_ATOMS: atom_id res chain seq x y z
N MET A 1 -41.16 -15.58 -44.48
CA MET A 1 -40.77 -16.80 -43.74
C MET A 1 -42.05 -17.40 -43.22
N THR A 2 -42.39 -18.61 -43.66
CA THR A 2 -43.62 -19.30 -43.28
C THR A 2 -43.53 -19.75 -41.83
N GLU A 3 -44.43 -19.26 -40.98
CA GLU A 3 -44.50 -19.64 -39.57
C GLU A 3 -45.13 -21.03 -39.45
N THR A 4 -44.34 -22.02 -39.03
CA THR A 4 -44.81 -23.41 -38.92
C THR A 4 -45.39 -23.63 -37.52
N THR A 5 -46.68 -23.95 -37.42
CA THR A 5 -47.36 -24.25 -36.14
C THR A 5 -46.89 -25.58 -35.54
N CYS A 6 -46.87 -25.64 -34.20
CA CYS A 6 -46.50 -26.83 -33.45
C CYS A 6 -47.49 -27.96 -33.73
N GLN A 7 -46.98 -29.14 -34.05
CA GLN A 7 -47.83 -30.29 -34.43
C GLN A 7 -48.24 -31.16 -33.23
N ARG A 8 -47.96 -30.74 -31.99
CA ARG A 8 -48.29 -31.52 -30.80
C ARG A 8 -49.72 -31.23 -30.32
N PRO A 9 -50.43 -32.24 -29.78
CA PRO A 9 -51.73 -32.02 -29.16
C PRO A 9 -51.60 -30.97 -28.05
N GLU A 10 -52.55 -30.03 -28.00
CA GLU A 10 -52.64 -28.97 -26.98
C GLU A 10 -51.50 -27.92 -26.99
N CYS A 11 -50.71 -27.82 -28.05
CA CYS A 11 -49.68 -26.80 -28.18
C CYS A 11 -49.96 -25.82 -29.33
N GLU A 12 -50.37 -24.60 -29.00
CA GLU A 12 -50.62 -23.50 -29.97
C GLU A 12 -49.32 -22.78 -30.41
N GLY A 13 -48.15 -23.29 -30.03
CA GLY A 13 -46.88 -22.64 -30.32
C GLY A 13 -46.46 -22.66 -31.78
N LEU A 14 -45.49 -21.83 -32.14
CA LEU A 14 -44.86 -21.80 -33.47
C LEU A 14 -43.44 -22.36 -33.36
N TYR A 15 -43.00 -23.08 -34.38
CA TYR A 15 -41.61 -23.49 -34.55
C TYR A 15 -40.77 -22.28 -34.95
N GLU A 16 -39.75 -22.00 -34.15
CA GLU A 16 -38.77 -20.94 -34.37
C GLU A 16 -37.41 -21.56 -34.67
N ASP A 17 -36.65 -20.93 -35.57
CA ASP A 17 -35.25 -21.31 -35.85
C ASP A 17 -34.38 -20.84 -34.67
N MET A 18 -33.81 -21.81 -33.97
CA MET A 18 -33.02 -21.60 -32.76
C MET A 18 -31.52 -21.38 -33.05
N GLY A 19 -31.15 -21.28 -34.33
CA GLY A 19 -29.76 -21.13 -34.80
C GLY A 19 -29.11 -22.49 -35.09
N GLY A 20 -28.43 -22.59 -36.24
CA GLY A 20 -27.83 -23.84 -36.72
C GLY A 20 -28.74 -24.71 -37.59
N GLY A 21 -29.97 -24.25 -37.91
CA GLY A 21 -30.91 -24.94 -38.80
C GLY A 21 -31.90 -25.88 -38.08
N GLU A 22 -31.92 -25.88 -36.74
CA GLU A 22 -32.87 -26.67 -35.95
C GLU A 22 -34.05 -25.81 -35.48
N LEU A 23 -35.26 -26.30 -35.75
CA LEU A 23 -36.52 -25.66 -35.38
C LEU A 23 -37.01 -26.19 -34.02
N TYR A 24 -37.49 -25.32 -33.13
CA TYR A 24 -38.10 -25.72 -31.86
C TYR A 24 -39.36 -24.90 -31.59
N CYS A 25 -40.36 -25.50 -30.96
CA CYS A 25 -41.59 -24.80 -30.64
C CYS A 25 -41.37 -23.78 -29.52
N GLY A 26 -41.67 -22.50 -29.76
CA GLY A 26 -41.53 -21.42 -28.77
C GLY A 26 -42.47 -21.53 -27.55
N THR A 27 -43.42 -22.47 -27.55
CA THR A 27 -44.38 -22.69 -26.46
C THR A 27 -44.10 -23.98 -25.68
N CYS A 28 -43.83 -25.11 -26.35
CA CYS A 28 -43.54 -26.37 -25.66
C CYS A 28 -42.05 -26.78 -25.66
N GLY A 29 -41.17 -26.01 -26.31
CA GLY A 29 -39.72 -26.23 -26.30
C GLY A 29 -39.25 -27.43 -27.11
N LEU A 30 -40.15 -28.12 -27.81
CA LEU A 30 -39.88 -29.39 -28.46
C LEU A 30 -39.66 -29.20 -29.97
N ALA A 31 -38.74 -29.97 -30.54
CA ALA A 31 -38.48 -30.00 -31.99
C ALA A 31 -39.70 -30.54 -32.79
N PRO A 32 -39.78 -30.26 -34.11
CA PRO A 32 -40.77 -30.82 -35.01
C PRO A 32 -40.92 -32.32 -34.86
N VAL A 33 -42.17 -32.79 -34.77
CA VAL A 33 -42.46 -34.23 -34.79
C VAL A 33 -42.23 -34.70 -36.22
N VAL A 34 -41.16 -35.45 -36.46
CA VAL A 34 -40.92 -36.08 -37.77
C VAL A 34 -41.88 -37.25 -37.90
N ALA A 35 -42.86 -37.16 -38.80
CA ALA A 35 -43.77 -38.27 -39.07
C ALA A 35 -43.00 -39.47 -39.66
N PRO A 36 -43.26 -40.71 -39.22
CA PRO A 36 -42.66 -41.88 -39.84
C PRO A 36 -43.42 -42.21 -41.13
N GLY A 37 -42.88 -41.82 -42.29
CA GLY A 37 -43.37 -42.30 -43.59
C GLY A 37 -42.96 -41.48 -44.80
N GLY A 38 -42.00 -42.01 -45.60
CA GLY A 38 -41.72 -41.53 -46.96
C GLY A 38 -40.28 -41.71 -47.47
N SER A 39 -39.93 -42.95 -47.85
CA SER A 39 -38.85 -43.45 -48.76
C SER A 39 -37.88 -42.45 -49.45
N GLY A 40 -36.57 -42.70 -49.60
CA GLY A 40 -35.70 -43.82 -49.25
C GLY A 40 -34.40 -43.81 -50.09
N SER A 41 -33.27 -44.30 -49.53
CA SER A 41 -32.29 -45.12 -50.28
C SER A 41 -31.26 -45.74 -49.34
N ARG A 42 -31.38 -47.07 -49.21
CA ARG A 42 -30.37 -48.11 -48.93
C ARG A 42 -29.54 -48.03 -47.64
N GLY A 43 -30.02 -48.79 -46.66
CA GLY A 43 -29.16 -49.47 -45.68
C GLY A 43 -28.70 -50.84 -46.19
N THR A 44 -27.46 -51.18 -45.86
CA THR A 44 -27.03 -52.57 -45.63
C THR A 44 -26.49 -52.64 -44.21
N GLY A 45 -27.23 -53.33 -43.35
CA GLY A 45 -26.87 -53.58 -41.95
C GLY A 45 -25.86 -54.71 -41.79
N GLY A 46 -25.29 -54.79 -40.59
CA GLY A 46 -24.46 -55.90 -40.17
C GLY A 46 -23.93 -55.68 -38.75
N THR A 47 -24.71 -56.09 -37.75
CA THR A 47 -24.28 -56.25 -36.36
C THR A 47 -23.19 -57.31 -36.26
N ARG A 48 -22.03 -56.95 -35.68
CA ARG A 48 -21.13 -57.88 -34.97
C ARG A 48 -20.37 -57.11 -33.89
N GLY A 49 -20.44 -57.62 -32.66
CA GLY A 49 -19.67 -57.12 -31.54
C GLY A 49 -18.19 -57.42 -31.67
N SER A 50 -17.36 -56.56 -31.09
CA SER A 50 -16.01 -56.90 -30.61
C SER A 50 -15.48 -55.74 -29.78
N ARG A 51 -14.96 -56.09 -28.61
CA ARG A 51 -14.01 -55.31 -27.81
C ARG A 51 -12.88 -54.75 -28.69
N SER A 52 -12.43 -53.53 -28.41
CA SER A 52 -10.99 -53.18 -28.36
C SER A 52 -10.75 -51.70 -27.99
N THR A 53 -10.05 -51.54 -26.87
CA THR A 53 -8.90 -50.64 -26.63
C THR A 53 -8.85 -49.25 -27.29
N SER A 54 -8.91 -48.25 -26.41
CA SER A 54 -7.95 -47.14 -26.28
C SER A 54 -7.01 -46.89 -27.47
N THR A 55 -7.21 -45.78 -28.17
CA THR A 55 -6.10 -45.05 -28.78
C THR A 55 -6.41 -43.55 -28.75
N ARG A 56 -5.54 -42.81 -28.05
CA ARG A 56 -5.46 -41.35 -28.05
C ARG A 56 -5.28 -40.85 -29.49
N GLY A 57 -6.14 -39.93 -29.91
CA GLY A 57 -6.04 -39.22 -31.18
C GLY A 57 -6.30 -37.73 -30.98
N SER A 58 -5.26 -37.02 -30.59
CA SER A 58 -5.22 -35.57 -30.43
C SER A 58 -5.55 -34.87 -31.75
N ARG A 59 -6.65 -34.11 -31.80
CA ARG A 59 -6.88 -33.10 -32.84
C ARG A 59 -7.11 -31.75 -32.16
N ALA A 60 -6.01 -31.07 -31.93
CA ALA A 60 -5.96 -29.66 -31.58
C ALA A 60 -6.42 -28.84 -32.79
N SER A 61 -7.59 -28.22 -32.69
CA SER A 61 -7.97 -27.10 -33.55
C SER A 61 -7.38 -25.82 -32.96
N SER A 62 -6.29 -25.37 -33.58
CA SER A 62 -5.63 -24.10 -33.32
C SER A 62 -6.56 -22.93 -33.63
N ARG A 63 -7.30 -22.47 -32.64
CA ARG A 63 -7.82 -21.09 -32.61
C ARG A 63 -6.71 -20.20 -32.09
N THR A 64 -6.15 -19.43 -33.00
CA THR A 64 -5.13 -18.40 -32.81
C THR A 64 -5.67 -17.33 -31.87
N SER A 65 -5.52 -17.53 -30.57
CA SER A 65 -5.61 -16.45 -29.59
C SER A 65 -4.35 -15.59 -29.76
N SER A 66 -4.51 -14.42 -30.34
CA SER A 66 -3.58 -13.31 -30.21
C SER A 66 -3.45 -12.97 -28.73
N ARG A 67 -2.53 -13.66 -28.05
CA ARG A 67 -2.04 -13.28 -26.73
C ARG A 67 -1.35 -11.94 -26.91
N SER A 68 -2.05 -10.87 -26.56
CA SER A 68 -1.47 -9.57 -26.26
C SER A 68 -0.59 -9.73 -25.03
N SER A 69 0.62 -10.24 -25.24
CA SER A 69 1.74 -10.14 -24.31
C SER A 69 2.16 -8.67 -24.24
N ALA A 70 1.38 -7.87 -23.51
CA ALA A 70 1.70 -6.49 -23.17
C ALA A 70 0.89 -6.02 -21.95
N SER A 71 0.85 -6.80 -20.87
CA SER A 71 0.65 -6.20 -19.55
C SER A 71 2.03 -5.86 -19.03
N ARG A 72 2.38 -4.57 -19.08
CA ARG A 72 3.61 -4.04 -18.49
C ARG A 72 3.50 -4.25 -16.98
N ARG A 73 4.12 -5.32 -16.49
CA ARG A 73 4.33 -5.52 -15.06
C ARG A 73 5.34 -4.47 -14.58
N SER A 74 4.85 -3.44 -13.91
CA SER A 74 5.68 -2.50 -13.15
C SER A 74 4.83 -1.97 -12.00
N VAL A 75 4.58 -2.80 -10.99
CA VAL A 75 4.34 -2.22 -9.66
C VAL A 75 5.73 -1.92 -9.13
N SER A 76 6.22 -0.79 -9.59
CA SER A 76 7.36 -0.14 -9.00
C SER A 76 6.74 1.03 -8.25
N GLY A 77 6.92 1.08 -6.94
CA GLY A 77 6.56 2.27 -6.16
C GLY A 77 7.13 3.55 -6.74
N ARG A 78 6.76 4.70 -6.19
CA ARG A 78 7.32 6.00 -6.63
C ARG A 78 8.86 5.99 -6.73
N LEU A 79 9.53 5.17 -5.92
CA LEU A 79 10.98 4.97 -5.91
C LEU A 79 11.47 3.95 -6.95
N SER A 80 10.79 2.82 -7.11
CA SER A 80 11.22 1.77 -8.04
C SER A 80 11.04 2.16 -9.51
N ARG A 81 10.29 3.23 -9.81
CA ARG A 81 10.15 3.81 -11.16
C ARG A 81 11.30 4.74 -11.55
N SER A 82 12.03 5.28 -10.56
CA SER A 82 13.13 6.22 -10.76
C SER A 82 14.52 5.57 -10.70
N VAL A 83 14.60 4.28 -10.35
CA VAL A 83 15.85 3.50 -10.28
C VAL A 83 16.04 2.69 -11.57
N SER A 84 17.16 2.90 -12.28
CA SER A 84 17.45 2.30 -13.61
C SER A 84 18.03 0.87 -13.56
N GLY A 85 17.87 0.14 -12.45
CA GLY A 85 18.46 -1.19 -12.27
C GLY A 85 17.70 -2.32 -12.99
N ARG A 86 18.41 -3.38 -13.43
CA ARG A 86 17.78 -4.64 -13.84
C ARG A 86 17.01 -5.21 -12.63
N LEU A 87 15.68 -5.18 -12.71
CA LEU A 87 14.78 -5.82 -11.75
C LEU A 87 15.11 -7.32 -11.67
N THR A 88 15.86 -7.74 -10.66
CA THR A 88 15.71 -9.11 -10.15
C THR A 88 14.44 -9.10 -9.31
N ALA A 89 13.29 -9.05 -9.99
CA ALA A 89 11.97 -9.07 -9.38
C ALA A 89 11.72 -10.44 -8.74
N ARG A 90 12.38 -10.71 -7.61
CA ARG A 90 11.92 -11.72 -6.66
C ARG A 90 10.76 -11.09 -5.91
N SER A 91 9.58 -11.24 -6.48
CA SER A 91 8.33 -11.03 -5.78
C SER A 91 8.31 -11.94 -4.55
N VAL A 92 8.06 -11.35 -3.38
CA VAL A 92 7.98 -12.08 -2.12
C VAL A 92 6.58 -12.68 -2.03
N SER A 93 6.47 -14.01 -2.13
CA SER A 93 5.23 -14.70 -1.77
C SER A 93 5.19 -14.83 -0.25
N VAL A 94 4.49 -13.91 0.41
CA VAL A 94 4.45 -13.91 1.87
C VAL A 94 3.45 -14.96 2.36
N ARG A 95 3.94 -15.98 3.05
CA ARG A 95 3.11 -16.84 3.91
C ARG A 95 3.14 -16.26 5.32
N SER A 96 2.05 -15.62 5.75
CA SER A 96 1.92 -15.16 7.15
C SER A 96 1.55 -16.36 8.04
N SER A 97 2.27 -16.55 9.14
CA SER A 97 1.78 -17.35 10.27
C SER A 97 0.70 -16.55 11.00
N GLY A 98 -0.50 -17.13 11.09
CA GLY A 98 -1.68 -16.44 11.63
C GLY A 98 -1.53 -16.10 13.12
N ALA A 99 -1.83 -14.86 13.49
CA ALA A 99 -2.03 -14.47 14.88
C ALA A 99 -3.51 -14.58 15.25
N ALA A 100 -3.77 -15.01 16.49
CA ALA A 100 -5.13 -15.21 17.02
C ALA A 100 -5.84 -13.87 17.30
N ALA A 101 -7.15 -13.87 17.04
CA ALA A 101 -8.04 -12.71 17.04
C ALA A 101 -8.12 -11.97 18.38
N SER A 102 -8.01 -10.64 18.33
CA SER A 102 -8.58 -9.75 19.35
C SER A 102 -9.97 -9.31 18.90
N ALA A 103 -10.98 -9.57 19.73
CA ALA A 103 -12.38 -9.26 19.46
C ALA A 103 -12.59 -7.74 19.27
N THR A 104 -13.16 -7.35 18.13
CA THR A 104 -13.58 -5.97 17.82
C THR A 104 -14.87 -5.61 18.55
N SER A 105 -14.95 -4.35 18.98
CA SER A 105 -16.10 -3.78 19.64
C SER A 105 -17.33 -3.78 18.74
N ARG A 106 -18.43 -4.33 19.24
CA ARG A 106 -19.71 -4.55 18.53
C ARG A 106 -20.30 -3.26 17.94
N GLY A 107 -20.62 -3.30 16.65
CA GLY A 107 -21.80 -2.65 16.08
C GLY A 107 -21.65 -1.27 15.45
N ARG A 108 -20.48 -0.85 14.95
CA ARG A 108 -20.38 0.37 14.14
C ARG A 108 -19.52 0.16 12.90
N LEU A 109 -20.16 0.30 11.73
CA LEU A 109 -19.48 0.42 10.44
C LEU A 109 -18.28 1.36 10.51
N GLY A 110 -17.13 0.87 10.04
CA GLY A 110 -15.89 1.65 9.97
C GLY A 110 -15.05 1.66 11.24
N ALA A 111 -15.26 0.72 12.17
CA ALA A 111 -14.41 0.52 13.37
C ALA A 111 -14.22 1.79 14.23
N GLY A 112 -15.21 2.70 14.21
CA GLY A 112 -15.15 4.00 14.88
C GLY A 112 -14.21 5.03 14.23
N LEU A 113 -13.65 4.73 13.05
CA LEU A 113 -12.79 5.62 12.27
C LEU A 113 -13.57 6.50 11.30
N VAL A 114 -14.72 6.02 10.82
CA VAL A 114 -15.56 6.67 9.80
C VAL A 114 -17.00 6.73 10.29
N GLU A 115 -17.67 7.84 10.01
CA GLU A 115 -19.13 7.93 10.15
C GLU A 115 -19.77 7.54 8.82
N VAL A 116 -20.38 6.34 8.78
CA VAL A 116 -21.18 5.91 7.63
C VAL A 116 -22.64 6.28 7.89
N PRO A 117 -23.30 7.05 7.00
CA PRO A 117 -24.71 7.40 7.18
C PRO A 117 -25.56 6.15 7.32
N GLY A 118 -26.34 6.06 8.40
CA GLY A 118 -27.21 4.92 8.66
C GLY A 118 -28.31 4.81 7.61
N VAL A 119 -28.61 3.58 7.18
CA VAL A 119 -29.73 3.32 6.28
C VAL A 119 -30.93 2.86 7.12
N PRO A 120 -32.03 3.62 7.17
CA PRO A 120 -33.18 3.24 7.98
C PRO A 120 -33.76 1.91 7.48
N ARG A 121 -34.21 1.09 8.42
CA ARG A 121 -34.90 -0.16 8.10
C ARG A 121 -36.37 0.17 7.76
N PRO A 122 -36.80 0.04 6.49
CA PRO A 122 -38.19 0.31 6.13
C PRO A 122 -39.12 -0.76 6.72
N ASP A 123 -40.40 -0.43 6.86
CA ASP A 123 -41.43 -1.44 7.13
C ASP A 123 -41.38 -2.49 6.00
N PRO A 124 -41.24 -3.79 6.29
CA PRO A 124 -41.17 -4.83 5.27
C PRO A 124 -42.34 -4.80 4.28
N ARG A 125 -43.53 -4.38 4.73
CA ARG A 125 -44.73 -4.33 3.89
C ARG A 125 -44.62 -3.35 2.73
N VAL A 126 -43.95 -2.21 2.94
CA VAL A 126 -43.79 -1.20 1.87
C VAL A 126 -42.75 -1.62 0.82
N MET A 127 -42.01 -2.70 1.07
CA MET A 127 -41.02 -3.24 0.14
C MET A 127 -41.62 -4.26 -0.83
N VAL A 128 -42.88 -4.67 -0.62
CA VAL A 128 -43.58 -5.56 -1.55
C VAL A 128 -43.89 -4.80 -2.83
N LEU A 129 -43.56 -5.39 -3.98
CA LEU A 129 -43.81 -4.81 -5.29
C LEU A 129 -45.31 -4.79 -5.60
N ASP A 130 -45.84 -3.61 -5.92
CA ASP A 130 -47.25 -3.45 -6.35
C ASP A 130 -47.54 -4.22 -7.64
N ASN A 131 -46.61 -4.20 -8.60
CA ASN A 131 -46.69 -4.92 -9.86
C ASN A 131 -45.40 -5.75 -10.09
N PRO A 132 -45.36 -7.02 -9.68
CA PRO A 132 -44.18 -7.86 -9.82
C PRO A 132 -43.99 -8.29 -11.28
N GLU A 133 -43.27 -7.46 -12.03
CA GLU A 133 -42.89 -7.73 -13.42
C GLU A 133 -41.38 -7.60 -13.63
N VAL A 134 -40.79 -8.53 -14.39
CA VAL A 134 -39.41 -8.42 -14.87
C VAL A 134 -39.39 -7.63 -16.18
N PRO A 135 -38.80 -6.42 -16.22
CA PRO A 135 -38.72 -5.66 -17.47
C PRO A 135 -37.94 -6.43 -18.53
N GLU A 136 -38.34 -6.33 -19.81
CA GLU A 136 -37.71 -7.08 -20.90
C GLU A 136 -36.18 -6.97 -20.90
N ARG A 137 -35.64 -5.76 -20.72
CA ARG A 137 -34.17 -5.54 -20.67
C ARG A 137 -33.42 -6.37 -19.61
N LYS A 138 -34.11 -6.89 -18.60
CA LYS A 138 -33.56 -7.73 -17.51
C LYS A 138 -33.83 -9.23 -17.68
N ARG A 139 -34.53 -9.65 -18.73
CA ARG A 139 -34.87 -11.07 -18.97
C ARG A 139 -33.70 -11.80 -19.63
N PHE A 140 -33.03 -12.70 -18.93
CA PHE A 140 -31.90 -13.47 -19.48
C PHE A 140 -32.08 -14.95 -19.14
N CYS A 141 -31.55 -15.82 -20.00
CA CYS A 141 -31.54 -17.26 -19.74
C CYS A 141 -30.79 -17.55 -18.43
N SER A 142 -31.43 -18.26 -17.51
CA SER A 142 -30.89 -18.67 -16.20
C SER A 142 -29.79 -19.73 -16.31
N ARG A 143 -29.67 -20.40 -17.45
CA ARG A 143 -28.63 -21.42 -17.68
C ARG A 143 -27.25 -20.74 -17.73
N SER A 144 -26.35 -21.18 -16.84
CA SER A 144 -25.05 -20.55 -16.56
C SER A 144 -24.12 -20.45 -17.78
N ASP A 145 -24.15 -21.44 -18.67
CA ASP A 145 -23.36 -21.47 -19.91
C ASP A 145 -23.99 -20.66 -21.07
N CYS A 146 -25.21 -20.14 -20.90
CA CYS A 146 -25.98 -19.52 -21.98
C CYS A 146 -26.07 -18.00 -21.87
N GLY A 147 -26.68 -17.50 -20.78
CA GLY A 147 -26.87 -16.07 -20.50
C GLY A 147 -27.58 -15.24 -21.58
N ALA A 148 -28.21 -15.86 -22.58
CA ALA A 148 -28.77 -15.15 -23.74
C ALA A 148 -29.97 -14.28 -23.36
N PRO A 149 -30.20 -13.13 -24.04
CA PRO A 149 -31.46 -12.39 -23.93
C PRO A 149 -32.65 -13.28 -24.33
N VAL A 150 -33.66 -13.38 -23.48
CA VAL A 150 -34.88 -14.19 -23.71
C VAL A 150 -36.15 -13.38 -23.46
N GLY A 151 -37.28 -13.76 -24.05
CA GLY A 151 -38.54 -13.05 -23.83
C GLY A 151 -38.49 -11.57 -24.24
N ARG A 152 -37.83 -11.28 -25.36
CA ARG A 152 -37.74 -9.94 -25.98
C ARG A 152 -38.84 -9.74 -27.01
N SER A 153 -39.37 -8.53 -27.11
CA SER A 153 -40.28 -8.14 -28.19
C SER A 153 -39.62 -8.30 -29.56
N ARG A 154 -40.37 -8.75 -30.56
CA ARG A 154 -39.93 -8.86 -31.96
C ARG A 154 -41.03 -8.32 -32.88
N GLY A 155 -40.76 -7.19 -33.53
CA GLY A 155 -41.76 -6.51 -34.36
C GLY A 155 -42.96 -6.07 -33.54
N GLU A 156 -44.16 -6.52 -33.92
CA GLU A 156 -45.41 -6.25 -33.19
C GLU A 156 -45.69 -7.25 -32.05
N ARG A 157 -44.85 -8.28 -31.87
CA ARG A 157 -45.04 -9.28 -30.80
C ARG A 157 -44.33 -8.86 -29.53
N GLU A 158 -45.08 -8.75 -28.45
CA GLU A 158 -44.54 -8.50 -27.11
C GLU A 158 -43.63 -9.64 -26.64
N GLY A 159 -42.64 -9.32 -25.81
CA GLY A 159 -41.74 -10.31 -25.25
C GLY A 159 -42.48 -11.20 -24.25
N ARG A 160 -42.43 -12.51 -24.49
CA ARG A 160 -43.05 -13.51 -23.60
C ARG A 160 -42.39 -13.48 -22.21
N THR A 161 -43.20 -13.69 -21.17
CA THR A 161 -42.74 -13.82 -19.77
C THR A 161 -42.39 -15.26 -19.41
N GLU A 162 -42.80 -16.24 -20.20
CA GLU A 162 -42.46 -17.65 -20.04
C GLU A 162 -42.19 -18.29 -21.41
N GLY A 163 -41.34 -19.32 -21.44
CA GLY A 163 -41.05 -20.08 -22.64
C GLY A 163 -39.71 -20.79 -22.57
N PHE A 164 -39.08 -21.00 -23.73
CA PHE A 164 -37.79 -21.68 -23.84
C PHE A 164 -36.75 -20.77 -24.48
N CYS A 165 -35.52 -20.80 -23.96
CA CYS A 165 -34.41 -20.01 -24.46
C CYS A 165 -34.11 -20.39 -25.91
N THR A 166 -34.12 -19.40 -26.82
CA THR A 166 -33.93 -19.67 -28.24
C THR A 166 -32.52 -20.10 -28.62
N LYS A 167 -31.57 -20.04 -27.70
CA LYS A 167 -30.17 -20.41 -27.93
C LYS A 167 -29.82 -21.81 -27.39
N CYS A 168 -30.49 -22.27 -26.33
CA CYS A 168 -30.11 -23.52 -25.64
C CYS A 168 -31.28 -24.40 -25.24
N GLY A 169 -32.52 -23.99 -25.52
CA GLY A 169 -33.73 -24.75 -25.17
C GLY A 169 -34.04 -24.82 -23.67
N HIS A 170 -33.31 -24.10 -22.80
CA HIS A 170 -33.61 -24.09 -21.36
C HIS A 170 -34.91 -23.33 -21.07
N PRO A 171 -35.84 -23.89 -20.26
CA PRO A 171 -37.06 -23.18 -19.89
C PRO A 171 -36.73 -21.90 -19.10
N TYR A 172 -37.56 -20.87 -19.28
CA TYR A 172 -37.53 -19.67 -18.45
C TYR A 172 -38.95 -19.30 -18.04
N SER A 173 -39.10 -18.79 -16.82
CA SER A 173 -40.31 -18.13 -16.34
C SER A 173 -39.92 -16.89 -15.54
N PHE A 174 -40.54 -15.77 -15.88
CA PHE A 174 -40.43 -14.49 -15.17
C PHE A 174 -41.70 -14.16 -14.38
N VAL A 175 -42.60 -15.14 -14.24
CA VAL A 175 -43.87 -14.98 -13.51
C VAL A 175 -43.68 -15.41 -12.05
N PRO A 176 -44.20 -14.67 -11.06
CA PRO A 176 -44.19 -15.12 -9.67
C PRO A 176 -44.89 -16.48 -9.50
N LYS A 177 -44.19 -17.42 -8.85
CA LYS A 177 -44.72 -18.74 -8.51
C LYS A 177 -45.59 -18.72 -7.25
N LEU A 178 -45.28 -17.82 -6.30
CA LEU A 178 -46.08 -17.58 -5.10
C LEU A 178 -46.79 -16.24 -5.20
N ARG A 179 -48.02 -16.18 -4.68
CA ARG A 179 -48.87 -14.99 -4.63
C ARG A 179 -49.13 -14.56 -3.20
N GLY A 180 -49.50 -13.28 -3.03
CA GLY A 180 -49.93 -12.77 -1.73
C GLY A 180 -51.12 -13.58 -1.20
N GLY A 181 -51.02 -14.04 0.05
CA GLY A 181 -52.00 -14.90 0.73
C GLY A 181 -51.67 -16.40 0.68
N ASP A 182 -50.71 -16.85 -0.14
CA ASP A 182 -50.30 -18.26 -0.16
C ASP A 182 -49.66 -18.64 1.18
N ILE A 183 -49.96 -19.84 1.69
CA ILE A 183 -49.36 -20.36 2.91
C ILE A 183 -48.43 -21.53 2.56
N VAL A 184 -47.13 -21.27 2.55
CA VAL A 184 -46.11 -22.28 2.26
C VAL A 184 -45.93 -23.17 3.49
N ARG A 185 -46.11 -24.49 3.27
CA ARG A 185 -46.00 -25.56 4.29
C ARG A 185 -46.86 -25.32 5.54
N GLY A 186 -47.97 -24.60 5.41
CA GLY A 186 -48.83 -24.26 6.55
C GLY A 186 -48.20 -23.31 7.59
N GLN A 187 -47.04 -22.71 7.29
CA GLN A 187 -46.26 -21.93 8.25
C GLN A 187 -45.97 -20.50 7.75
N TYR A 188 -45.58 -20.35 6.48
CA TYR A 188 -45.11 -19.07 5.95
C TYR A 188 -46.18 -18.44 5.07
N GLU A 189 -46.79 -17.37 5.55
CA GLU A 189 -47.79 -16.61 4.80
C GLU A 189 -47.12 -15.59 3.90
N VAL A 190 -47.21 -15.78 2.59
CA VAL A 190 -46.59 -14.94 1.57
C VAL A 190 -47.33 -13.61 1.49
N MET A 191 -46.60 -12.50 1.60
CA MET A 191 -47.16 -11.16 1.41
C MET A 191 -47.03 -10.67 -0.03
N GLY A 192 -46.02 -11.14 -0.76
CA GLY A 192 -45.78 -10.79 -2.16
C GLY A 192 -44.30 -10.80 -2.53
N CYS A 193 -43.97 -10.32 -3.73
CA CYS A 193 -42.61 -10.30 -4.24
C CYS A 193 -41.84 -9.05 -3.78
N LEU A 194 -40.58 -9.24 -3.40
CA LEU A 194 -39.63 -8.15 -3.09
C LEU A 194 -38.76 -7.80 -4.28
N ALA A 195 -38.23 -8.82 -4.96
CA ALA A 195 -37.25 -8.66 -6.03
C ALA A 195 -37.22 -9.89 -6.94
N HIS A 196 -36.58 -9.75 -8.11
CA HIS A 196 -36.27 -10.85 -9.01
C HIS A 196 -34.75 -10.93 -9.24
N GLY A 197 -34.16 -12.10 -9.01
CA GLY A 197 -32.73 -12.37 -9.17
C GLY A 197 -32.43 -13.51 -10.15
N GLY A 198 -31.18 -14.00 -10.16
CA GLY A 198 -30.76 -15.08 -11.06
C GLY A 198 -31.43 -16.44 -10.81
N LEU A 199 -31.94 -16.66 -9.59
CA LEU A 199 -32.66 -17.87 -9.17
C LEU A 199 -34.19 -17.66 -9.14
N GLY A 200 -34.68 -16.59 -9.76
CA GLY A 200 -36.10 -16.25 -9.83
C GLY A 200 -36.54 -15.23 -8.78
N TRP A 201 -37.84 -15.27 -8.45
CA TRP A 201 -38.48 -14.33 -7.53
C TRP A 201 -38.09 -14.56 -6.06
N ILE A 202 -37.99 -13.46 -5.33
CA ILE A 202 -37.74 -13.38 -3.89
C ILE A 202 -39.02 -12.86 -3.24
N TYR A 203 -39.54 -13.57 -2.24
CA TYR A 203 -40.83 -13.29 -1.63
C TYR A 203 -40.68 -12.87 -0.17
N LEU A 204 -41.50 -11.92 0.27
CA LEU A 204 -41.68 -11.61 1.69
C LEU A 204 -42.76 -12.53 2.26
N ALA A 205 -42.53 -13.06 3.45
CA ALA A 205 -43.55 -13.81 4.19
C ALA A 205 -43.49 -13.55 5.69
N ILE A 206 -44.55 -13.95 6.38
CA ILE A 206 -44.67 -13.98 7.83
C ILE A 206 -44.54 -15.43 8.29
N ASP A 207 -43.60 -15.70 9.20
CA ASP A 207 -43.47 -16.99 9.87
C ASP A 207 -44.45 -17.08 11.04
N ARG A 208 -45.61 -17.69 10.79
CA ARG A 208 -46.71 -17.81 11.75
C ARG A 208 -46.37 -18.68 12.96
N ALA A 209 -45.35 -19.53 12.87
CA ALA A 209 -44.94 -20.40 13.98
C ALA A 209 -43.99 -19.70 14.98
N VAL A 210 -43.38 -18.58 14.58
CA VAL A 210 -42.35 -17.90 15.38
C VAL A 210 -42.66 -16.41 15.50
N ALA A 211 -43.63 -16.09 16.37
CA ALA A 211 -43.99 -14.72 16.76
C ALA A 211 -44.26 -13.76 15.57
N ASP A 212 -44.86 -14.26 14.49
CA ASP A 212 -45.16 -13.49 13.27
C ASP A 212 -43.96 -12.70 12.72
N ARG A 213 -42.75 -13.25 12.85
CA ARG A 213 -41.55 -12.58 12.32
C ARG A 213 -41.53 -12.54 10.80
N TRP A 214 -40.89 -11.51 10.27
CA TRP A 214 -40.66 -11.35 8.83
C TRP A 214 -39.53 -12.27 8.34
N VAL A 215 -39.80 -12.98 7.24
CA VAL A 215 -38.84 -13.86 6.57
C VAL A 215 -38.88 -13.64 5.06
N VAL A 216 -37.83 -14.11 4.39
CA VAL A 216 -37.72 -14.11 2.94
C VAL A 216 -37.70 -15.54 2.43
N LEU A 217 -38.46 -15.82 1.37
CA LEU A 217 -38.42 -17.08 0.63
C LEU A 217 -37.74 -16.84 -0.72
N LYS A 218 -36.75 -17.67 -1.04
CA LYS A 218 -36.06 -17.67 -2.35
C LYS A 218 -36.11 -19.08 -2.94
N GLY A 219 -36.48 -19.20 -4.21
CA GLY A 219 -36.53 -20.49 -4.90
C GLY A 219 -35.13 -21.12 -5.02
N LEU A 220 -35.06 -22.42 -4.80
CA LEU A 220 -33.92 -23.26 -5.17
C LEU A 220 -34.11 -23.70 -6.62
N LEU A 221 -33.01 -23.91 -7.36
CA LEU A 221 -33.03 -24.18 -8.81
C LEU A 221 -34.04 -25.29 -9.19
N ASP A 222 -34.64 -25.09 -10.36
CA ASP A 222 -35.64 -25.93 -11.04
C ASP A 222 -35.10 -27.33 -11.31
N THR A 223 -35.10 -28.16 -10.27
CA THR A 223 -34.87 -29.60 -10.35
C THR A 223 -36.25 -30.22 -10.40
N GLY A 224 -36.77 -30.45 -11.61
CA GLY A 224 -38.04 -31.19 -11.81
C GLY A 224 -38.00 -32.65 -11.34
N ASP A 225 -37.00 -33.02 -10.55
CA ASP A 225 -36.73 -34.33 -9.97
C ASP A 225 -36.63 -34.20 -8.44
N GLN A 226 -37.48 -34.94 -7.73
CA GLN A 226 -37.56 -34.93 -6.27
C GLN A 226 -36.26 -35.43 -5.61
N ASP A 227 -35.56 -36.38 -6.24
CA ASP A 227 -34.31 -36.92 -5.70
C ASP A 227 -33.18 -35.88 -5.80
N ALA A 228 -33.15 -35.11 -6.90
CA ALA A 228 -32.20 -34.00 -7.09
C ALA A 228 -32.48 -32.83 -6.13
N MET A 229 -33.75 -32.53 -5.83
CA MET A 229 -34.13 -31.52 -4.85
C MET A 229 -33.74 -31.94 -3.43
N ALA A 230 -34.03 -33.18 -3.05
CA ALA A 230 -33.68 -33.71 -1.72
C ALA A 230 -32.15 -33.75 -1.52
N ALA A 231 -31.39 -34.10 -2.56
CA ALA A 231 -29.94 -34.00 -2.56
C ALA A 231 -29.46 -32.55 -2.39
N ALA A 232 -30.02 -31.60 -3.15
CA ALA A 232 -29.67 -30.18 -3.05
C ALA A 232 -29.99 -29.57 -1.67
N ILE A 233 -31.12 -29.96 -1.05
CA ILE A 233 -31.45 -29.56 0.31
C ILE A 233 -30.46 -30.17 1.31
N SER A 234 -30.17 -31.47 1.19
CA SER A 234 -29.23 -32.17 2.07
C SER A 234 -27.83 -31.58 1.99
N GLU A 235 -27.38 -31.22 0.79
CA GLU A 235 -26.09 -30.58 0.53
C GLU A 235 -25.99 -29.18 1.15
N ARG A 236 -27.12 -28.47 1.31
CA ARG A 236 -27.17 -27.09 1.81
C ARG A 236 -27.56 -26.96 3.28
N ARG A 237 -27.83 -28.07 3.99
CA ARG A 237 -28.23 -28.04 5.42
C ARG A 237 -27.22 -27.34 6.32
N PHE A 238 -25.93 -27.45 6.01
CA PHE A 238 -24.87 -26.79 6.80
C PHE A 238 -25.03 -25.26 6.84
N LEU A 239 -25.73 -24.66 5.87
CA LEU A 239 -25.95 -23.22 5.85
C LEU A 239 -26.84 -22.73 7.02
N ALA A 240 -27.70 -23.61 7.55
CA ALA A 240 -28.54 -23.30 8.71
C ALA A 240 -27.75 -23.24 10.04
N GLU A 241 -26.53 -23.79 10.06
CA GLU A 241 -25.65 -23.77 11.24
C GLU A 241 -24.78 -22.50 11.30
N ILE A 242 -24.80 -21.67 10.25
CA ILE A 242 -24.01 -20.45 10.17
C ILE A 242 -24.73 -19.35 10.94
N GLU A 243 -24.08 -18.86 12.01
CA GLU A 243 -24.57 -17.74 12.80
C GLU A 243 -23.49 -16.67 12.95
N HIS A 244 -23.70 -15.53 12.27
CA HIS A 244 -22.82 -14.38 12.31
C HIS A 244 -23.62 -13.07 12.19
N ALA A 245 -23.13 -11.96 12.76
CA ALA A 245 -23.84 -10.68 12.71
C ALA A 245 -23.99 -10.16 11.28
N ASN A 246 -22.92 -10.25 10.50
CA ASN A 246 -22.82 -9.75 9.13
C ASN A 246 -23.23 -10.79 8.06
N ILE A 247 -23.85 -11.90 8.42
CA ILE A 247 -24.35 -12.92 7.47
C ILE A 247 -25.84 -13.11 7.72
N VAL A 248 -26.62 -13.21 6.64
CA VAL A 248 -28.05 -13.52 6.71
C VAL A 248 -28.27 -14.88 7.36
N ARG A 249 -29.20 -14.95 8.31
CA ARG A 249 -29.54 -16.23 8.95
C ARG A 249 -30.46 -17.05 8.05
N ILE A 250 -30.12 -18.32 7.84
CA ILE A 250 -31.00 -19.28 7.17
C ILE A 250 -31.78 -20.03 8.24
N TYR A 251 -33.11 -19.98 8.15
CA TYR A 251 -33.99 -20.59 9.15
C TYR A 251 -34.45 -21.99 8.75
N ASN A 252 -34.74 -22.21 7.46
CA ASN A 252 -35.33 -23.47 7.03
C ASN A 252 -35.17 -23.71 5.53
N PHE A 253 -35.43 -24.94 5.11
CA PHE A 253 -35.62 -25.35 3.73
C PHE A 253 -37.00 -26.00 3.63
N VAL A 254 -37.83 -25.52 2.71
CA VAL A 254 -39.22 -25.96 2.58
C VAL A 254 -39.57 -26.26 1.13
N GLU A 255 -40.57 -27.11 0.95
CA GLU A 255 -41.10 -27.46 -0.35
C GLU A 255 -42.55 -26.97 -0.44
N HIS A 256 -42.94 -26.52 -1.63
CA HIS A 256 -44.31 -26.10 -1.92
C HIS A 256 -44.75 -26.60 -3.27
N LEU A 257 -45.98 -27.09 -3.35
CA LEU A 257 -46.57 -27.50 -4.62
C LEU A 257 -46.99 -26.25 -5.39
N ASP A 258 -46.37 -26.02 -6.56
CA ASP A 258 -46.86 -25.03 -7.51
C ASP A 258 -48.20 -25.55 -8.08
N GLN A 259 -49.29 -24.88 -7.72
CA GLN A 259 -50.65 -25.28 -8.12
C GLN A 259 -50.88 -25.17 -9.64
N ARG A 260 -50.07 -24.39 -10.35
CA ARG A 260 -50.20 -24.19 -11.80
C ARG A 260 -49.52 -25.30 -12.60
N THR A 261 -48.32 -25.68 -12.20
CA THR A 261 -47.51 -26.69 -12.89
C THR A 261 -47.68 -28.09 -12.30
N GLY A 262 -48.13 -28.18 -11.04
CA GLY A 262 -48.14 -29.42 -10.26
C GLY A 262 -46.74 -29.86 -9.80
N SER A 263 -45.70 -29.05 -9.98
CA SER A 263 -44.34 -29.36 -9.54
C SER A 263 -44.15 -29.03 -8.05
N LEU A 264 -43.33 -29.83 -7.37
CA LEU A 264 -42.90 -29.54 -6.02
C LEU A 264 -41.64 -28.68 -6.10
N ASP A 265 -41.73 -27.43 -5.66
CA ASP A 265 -40.64 -26.46 -5.74
C ASP A 265 -40.01 -26.24 -4.35
N GLY A 266 -38.68 -26.23 -4.29
CA GLY A 266 -37.91 -25.97 -3.07
C GLY A 266 -37.68 -24.48 -2.83
N TYR A 267 -37.75 -24.06 -1.57
CA TYR A 267 -37.50 -22.70 -1.11
C TYR A 267 -36.55 -22.70 0.08
N ILE A 268 -35.61 -21.76 0.08
CA ILE A 268 -34.84 -21.41 1.27
C ILE A 268 -35.56 -20.29 2.02
N VAL A 269 -35.73 -20.48 3.33
CA VAL A 269 -36.32 -19.51 4.25
C VAL A 269 -35.21 -18.83 5.03
N MET A 270 -35.14 -17.51 4.96
CA MET A 270 -34.05 -16.73 5.56
C MET A 270 -34.55 -15.44 6.22
N GLU A 271 -33.68 -14.83 7.03
CA GLU A 271 -33.90 -13.54 7.67
C GLU A 271 -34.26 -12.45 6.65
N TYR A 272 -35.29 -11.65 6.97
CA TYR A 272 -35.55 -10.41 6.25
C TYR A 272 -34.54 -9.32 6.66
N VAL A 273 -33.63 -8.99 5.75
CA VAL A 273 -32.66 -7.91 5.90
C VAL A 273 -33.22 -6.65 5.22
N GLY A 274 -33.69 -5.70 6.04
CA GLY A 274 -34.20 -4.42 5.55
C GLY A 274 -33.08 -3.38 5.46
N GLY A 275 -33.00 -2.63 4.38
CA GLY A 275 -31.93 -1.67 4.14
C GLY A 275 -31.72 -1.44 2.64
N LYS A 276 -30.51 -1.04 2.25
CA LYS A 276 -30.14 -0.85 0.85
C LYS A 276 -28.91 -1.67 0.51
N SER A 277 -28.93 -2.33 -0.65
CA SER A 277 -27.73 -2.96 -1.21
C SER A 277 -26.65 -1.93 -1.50
N LEU A 278 -25.38 -2.32 -1.45
CA LEU A 278 -24.27 -1.45 -1.85
C LEU A 278 -24.42 -0.96 -3.31
N LYS A 279 -25.07 -1.77 -4.15
CA LYS A 279 -25.46 -1.40 -5.50
C LYS A 279 -26.45 -0.24 -5.54
N GLU A 280 -27.51 -0.28 -4.74
CA GLU A 280 -28.50 0.80 -4.64
C GLU A 280 -27.84 2.08 -4.13
N ILE A 281 -27.06 1.97 -3.05
CA ILE A 281 -26.29 3.09 -2.49
C ILE A 281 -25.38 3.72 -3.56
N ALA A 282 -24.64 2.91 -4.31
CA ALA A 282 -23.76 3.40 -5.38
C ALA A 282 -24.52 3.96 -6.61
N ASN A 283 -25.76 3.54 -6.85
CA ASN A 283 -26.57 4.01 -7.96
C ASN A 283 -27.33 5.30 -7.66
N GLU A 284 -27.77 5.48 -6.42
CA GLU A 284 -28.40 6.72 -5.93
C GLU A 284 -27.42 7.90 -5.95
N ARG A 285 -26.12 7.61 -5.81
CA ARG A 285 -25.07 8.61 -5.94
C ARG A 285 -24.83 8.99 -7.41
N ARG A 286 -25.32 10.18 -7.74
CA ARG A 286 -25.13 10.82 -9.04
C ARG A 286 -24.73 12.28 -8.86
N THR A 287 -23.80 12.75 -9.69
CA THR A 287 -23.47 14.17 -9.79
C THR A 287 -24.68 14.96 -10.33
N PRO A 288 -24.72 16.30 -10.19
CA PRO A 288 -25.76 17.13 -10.81
C PRO A 288 -25.87 16.96 -12.33
N THR A 289 -24.81 16.48 -12.98
CA THR A 289 -24.74 16.20 -14.41
C THR A 289 -25.17 14.76 -14.77
N GLY A 290 -25.68 14.00 -13.80
CA GLY A 290 -26.14 12.62 -13.98
C GLY A 290 -25.03 11.58 -14.10
N LYS A 291 -23.76 11.96 -13.88
CA LYS A 291 -22.64 11.01 -13.86
C LYS A 291 -22.61 10.25 -12.54
N ARG A 292 -22.03 9.06 -12.54
CA ARG A 292 -21.80 8.30 -11.31
C ARG A 292 -20.91 9.11 -10.36
N ASP A 293 -21.34 9.22 -9.11
CA ASP A 293 -20.52 9.76 -8.02
C ASP A 293 -20.05 8.58 -7.16
N PRO A 294 -18.78 8.15 -7.28
CA PRO A 294 -18.25 7.02 -6.51
C PRO A 294 -18.33 7.26 -5.00
N LEU A 295 -18.28 6.17 -4.24
CA LEU A 295 -18.21 6.25 -2.78
C LEU A 295 -16.84 6.77 -2.34
N PRO A 296 -16.78 7.58 -1.27
CA PRO A 296 -15.54 7.89 -0.60
C PRO A 296 -14.81 6.60 -0.19
N VAL A 297 -13.48 6.60 -0.33
CA VAL A 297 -12.65 5.42 -0.12
C VAL A 297 -12.81 4.89 1.30
N GLU A 298 -12.89 5.78 2.29
CA GLU A 298 -13.06 5.46 3.70
C GLU A 298 -14.38 4.71 3.97
N GLN A 299 -15.46 5.05 3.26
CA GLN A 299 -16.74 4.36 3.36
C GLN A 299 -16.68 2.98 2.70
N ALA A 300 -16.04 2.87 1.52
CA ALA A 300 -15.86 1.58 0.86
C ALA A 300 -14.98 0.62 1.69
N CYS A 301 -13.89 1.13 2.26
CA CYS A 301 -13.04 0.39 3.20
C CYS A 301 -13.83 -0.11 4.42
N ALA A 302 -14.71 0.70 4.99
CA ALA A 302 -15.57 0.28 6.10
C ALA A 302 -16.46 -0.94 5.73
N TYR A 303 -17.09 -0.92 4.55
CA TYR A 303 -17.84 -2.09 4.07
C TYR A 303 -16.94 -3.30 3.81
N GLY A 304 -15.75 -3.08 3.23
CA GLY A 304 -14.79 -4.15 2.98
C GLY A 304 -14.32 -4.86 4.25
N ILE A 305 -14.08 -4.11 5.33
CA ILE A 305 -13.67 -4.66 6.63
C ILE A 305 -14.77 -5.57 7.20
N GLU A 306 -16.03 -5.12 7.24
CA GLU A 306 -17.13 -5.96 7.76
C GLU A 306 -17.39 -7.20 6.88
N ALA A 307 -17.25 -7.06 5.55
CA ALA A 307 -17.32 -8.21 4.66
C ALA A 307 -16.20 -9.21 4.93
N LEU A 308 -14.97 -8.74 5.20
CA LEU A 308 -13.85 -9.61 5.53
C LEU A 308 -14.02 -10.30 6.88
N GLU A 309 -14.64 -9.66 7.88
CA GLU A 309 -15.01 -10.32 9.14
C GLU A 309 -15.98 -11.50 8.90
N ALA A 310 -17.00 -11.29 8.06
CA ALA A 310 -17.93 -12.34 7.65
C ALA A 310 -17.26 -13.48 6.86
N LEU A 311 -16.41 -13.14 5.89
CA LEU A 311 -15.66 -14.13 5.11
C LEU A 311 -14.68 -14.92 5.99
N GLY A 312 -13.98 -14.26 6.91
CA GLY A 312 -13.09 -14.91 7.87
C GLY A 312 -13.84 -15.93 8.74
N HIS A 313 -15.07 -15.62 9.16
CA HIS A 313 -15.92 -16.57 9.87
C HIS A 313 -16.25 -17.81 9.03
N LEU A 314 -16.58 -17.65 7.74
CA LEU A 314 -16.83 -18.75 6.81
C LEU A 314 -15.56 -19.58 6.56
N HIS A 315 -14.43 -18.93 6.28
CA HIS A 315 -13.14 -19.58 6.02
C HIS A 315 -12.69 -20.43 7.21
N SER A 316 -12.92 -19.96 8.46
CA SER A 316 -12.61 -20.71 9.68
C SER A 316 -13.41 -22.02 9.83
N ARG A 317 -14.50 -22.17 9.07
CA ARG A 317 -15.39 -23.35 9.03
C ARG A 317 -15.22 -24.16 7.74
N ASN A 318 -14.16 -23.90 6.97
CA ASN A 318 -13.91 -24.54 5.68
C ASN A 318 -15.02 -24.28 4.64
N LEU A 319 -15.60 -23.07 4.66
CA LEU A 319 -16.61 -22.60 3.72
C LEU A 319 -16.09 -21.42 2.91
N LEU A 320 -16.48 -21.33 1.64
CA LEU A 320 -16.16 -20.25 0.71
C LEU A 320 -17.44 -19.53 0.29
N TYR A 321 -17.39 -18.20 0.11
CA TYR A 321 -18.57 -17.40 -0.25
C TYR A 321 -18.84 -17.36 -1.76
N CYS A 322 -17.78 -17.29 -2.57
CA CYS A 322 -17.74 -17.42 -4.03
C CYS A 322 -18.43 -16.33 -4.88
N ASP A 323 -19.35 -15.53 -4.35
CA ASP A 323 -20.05 -14.48 -5.13
C ASP A 323 -20.16 -13.14 -4.38
N PHE A 324 -19.08 -12.68 -3.74
CA PHE A 324 -19.10 -11.36 -3.08
C PHE A 324 -19.04 -10.23 -4.11
N LYS A 325 -20.05 -9.36 -4.06
CA LYS A 325 -20.24 -8.22 -4.98
C LYS A 325 -21.23 -7.21 -4.37
N VAL A 326 -21.35 -6.04 -5.01
CA VAL A 326 -22.22 -4.94 -4.56
C VAL A 326 -23.71 -5.32 -4.45
N ASP A 327 -24.17 -6.31 -5.19
CA ASP A 327 -25.55 -6.81 -5.16
C ASP A 327 -25.84 -7.67 -3.91
N ASN A 328 -24.83 -8.34 -3.36
CA ASN A 328 -25.01 -9.39 -2.34
C ASN A 328 -24.69 -8.90 -0.92
N ALA A 329 -24.53 -7.59 -0.74
CA ALA A 329 -24.26 -6.95 0.54
C ALA A 329 -25.24 -5.80 0.77
N ILE A 330 -25.98 -5.83 1.88
CA ILE A 330 -26.95 -4.81 2.29
C ILE A 330 -26.43 -4.07 3.51
N GLN A 331 -26.43 -2.74 3.43
CA GLN A 331 -26.33 -1.92 4.64
C GLN A 331 -27.72 -1.83 5.29
N THR A 332 -27.78 -2.23 6.55
CA THR A 332 -28.94 -2.07 7.44
C THR A 332 -28.49 -1.28 8.65
N GLU A 333 -29.11 -0.12 8.89
CA GLU A 333 -28.70 0.79 9.96
C GLU A 333 -27.18 1.08 9.87
N ASP A 334 -26.42 0.69 10.89
CA ASP A 334 -24.96 0.85 11.01
C ASP A 334 -24.17 -0.46 10.83
N GLN A 335 -24.75 -1.45 10.13
CA GLN A 335 -24.16 -2.77 9.87
C GLN A 335 -24.26 -3.17 8.39
N LEU A 336 -23.30 -3.97 7.92
CA LEU A 336 -23.34 -4.66 6.64
C LEU A 336 -23.76 -6.13 6.84
N LYS A 337 -24.69 -6.62 6.01
CA LYS A 337 -25.10 -8.02 5.97
C LYS A 337 -24.94 -8.62 4.57
N LEU A 338 -24.30 -9.78 4.50
CA LEU A 338 -24.23 -10.60 3.28
C LEU A 338 -25.52 -11.42 3.16
N ILE A 339 -26.18 -11.38 1.99
CA ILE A 339 -27.55 -11.88 1.83
C ILE A 339 -27.73 -13.04 0.86
N ASP A 340 -26.74 -13.39 0.04
CA ASP A 340 -26.87 -14.46 -0.94
C ASP A 340 -25.95 -15.64 -0.65
N MET A 341 -26.49 -16.65 0.02
CA MET A 341 -25.77 -17.87 0.38
C MET A 341 -25.82 -18.94 -0.73
N GLY A 342 -26.37 -18.62 -1.91
CA GLY A 342 -26.63 -19.60 -2.97
C GLY A 342 -25.39 -20.20 -3.63
N ALA A 343 -24.25 -19.50 -3.58
CA ALA A 343 -22.95 -19.92 -4.10
C ALA A 343 -22.00 -20.43 -3.00
N VAL A 344 -22.42 -20.35 -1.73
CA VAL A 344 -21.59 -20.78 -0.61
C VAL A 344 -21.40 -22.28 -0.67
N ARG A 345 -20.16 -22.72 -0.54
CA ARG A 345 -19.78 -24.14 -0.63
C ARG A 345 -18.65 -24.47 0.32
N ARG A 346 -18.38 -25.76 0.47
CA ARG A 346 -17.22 -26.23 1.23
C ARG A 346 -15.94 -26.09 0.39
N THR A 347 -14.81 -25.91 1.05
CA THR A 347 -13.51 -25.80 0.36
C THR A 347 -13.11 -27.10 -0.37
N ASP A 348 -13.53 -28.25 0.15
CA ASP A 348 -13.23 -29.59 -0.36
C ASP A 348 -14.27 -30.12 -1.37
N ASP A 349 -15.24 -29.29 -1.74
CA ASP A 349 -16.24 -29.61 -2.74
C ASP A 349 -15.67 -29.37 -4.15
N GLU A 350 -15.46 -30.46 -4.90
CA GLU A 350 -14.94 -30.45 -6.27
C GLU A 350 -16.02 -30.74 -7.33
N GLU A 351 -17.22 -31.18 -6.91
CA GLU A 351 -18.25 -31.71 -7.81
C GLU A 351 -19.35 -30.67 -8.13
N SER A 352 -19.64 -29.77 -7.19
CA SER A 352 -20.68 -28.76 -7.39
C SER A 352 -20.33 -27.77 -8.50
N ALA A 353 -21.40 -27.31 -9.18
CA ALA A 353 -21.30 -26.25 -10.17
C ALA A 353 -20.74 -24.97 -9.54
N ILE A 354 -19.71 -24.41 -10.19
CA ILE A 354 -19.09 -23.17 -9.74
C ILE A 354 -19.89 -21.99 -10.31
N PHE A 355 -20.36 -21.13 -9.41
CA PHE A 355 -21.05 -19.89 -9.77
C PHE A 355 -20.11 -18.70 -9.57
N GLY A 356 -20.28 -17.66 -10.39
CA GLY A 356 -19.58 -16.41 -10.20
C GLY A 356 -20.03 -15.34 -11.19
N THR A 357 -19.70 -14.09 -10.88
CA THR A 357 -20.10 -12.93 -11.68
C THR A 357 -18.90 -12.40 -12.47
N VAL A 358 -19.06 -12.28 -13.79
CA VAL A 358 -18.04 -11.71 -14.69
C VAL A 358 -17.63 -10.32 -14.21
N GLY A 359 -16.31 -10.08 -14.15
CA GLY A 359 -15.72 -8.83 -13.65
C GLY A 359 -15.50 -8.78 -12.13
N TYR A 360 -15.99 -9.77 -11.39
CA TYR A 360 -15.70 -9.96 -9.95
C TYR A 360 -14.95 -11.26 -9.67
N GLN A 361 -15.34 -12.35 -10.33
CA GLN A 361 -14.75 -13.67 -10.11
C GLN A 361 -13.25 -13.69 -10.46
N ALA A 362 -12.46 -14.39 -9.65
CA ALA A 362 -11.04 -14.53 -9.90
C ALA A 362 -10.77 -15.43 -11.13
N PRO A 363 -9.77 -15.11 -11.97
CA PRO A 363 -9.56 -15.76 -13.25
C PRO A 363 -9.22 -17.25 -13.14
N GLU A 364 -8.56 -17.66 -12.07
CA GLU A 364 -8.16 -19.06 -11.87
C GLU A 364 -9.31 -19.99 -11.49
N VAL A 365 -10.46 -19.45 -11.07
CA VAL A 365 -11.57 -20.24 -10.51
C VAL A 365 -12.13 -21.24 -11.51
N ALA A 366 -12.12 -20.89 -12.81
CA ALA A 366 -12.58 -21.79 -13.86
C ALA A 366 -11.65 -23.01 -14.06
N ASP A 367 -10.36 -22.89 -13.70
CA ASP A 367 -9.34 -23.91 -13.95
C ASP A 367 -8.98 -24.70 -12.68
N VAL A 368 -8.89 -24.01 -11.53
CA VAL A 368 -8.39 -24.54 -10.25
C VAL A 368 -9.51 -24.72 -9.22
N GLY A 369 -10.67 -24.10 -9.44
CA GLY A 369 -11.74 -24.05 -8.47
C GLY A 369 -11.62 -22.87 -7.50
N PRO A 370 -12.69 -22.60 -6.71
CA PRO A 370 -12.70 -21.53 -5.75
C PRO A 370 -11.83 -21.85 -4.53
N SER A 371 -11.29 -20.80 -3.94
CA SER A 371 -10.41 -20.84 -2.77
C SER A 371 -10.58 -19.58 -1.91
N VAL A 372 -9.98 -19.56 -0.72
CA VAL A 372 -9.86 -18.35 0.11
C VAL A 372 -9.30 -17.18 -0.72
N ALA A 373 -8.24 -17.42 -1.50
CA ALA A 373 -7.61 -16.41 -2.35
C ALA A 373 -8.55 -15.86 -3.43
N SER A 374 -9.49 -16.68 -3.93
CA SER A 374 -10.51 -16.23 -4.89
C SER A 374 -11.61 -15.38 -4.24
N ASP A 375 -11.99 -15.66 -2.99
CA ASP A 375 -12.92 -14.81 -2.25
C ASP A 375 -12.30 -13.43 -2.00
N LEU A 376 -11.04 -13.37 -1.59
CA LEU A 376 -10.33 -12.10 -1.34
C LEU A 376 -10.15 -11.26 -2.62
N TYR A 377 -10.02 -11.91 -3.77
CA TYR A 377 -10.06 -11.25 -5.07
C TYR A 377 -11.39 -10.52 -5.28
N THR A 378 -12.52 -11.17 -5.02
CA THR A 378 -13.86 -10.55 -5.18
C THR A 378 -14.07 -9.35 -4.27
N VAL A 379 -13.46 -9.34 -3.07
CA VAL A 379 -13.46 -8.19 -2.15
C VAL A 379 -12.78 -6.99 -2.80
N ALA A 380 -11.59 -7.16 -3.36
CA ALA A 380 -10.87 -6.08 -4.02
C ALA A 380 -11.58 -5.57 -5.28
N ARG A 381 -12.17 -6.46 -6.08
CA ARG A 381 -13.01 -6.06 -7.23
C ARG A 381 -14.21 -5.22 -6.79
N THR A 382 -14.85 -5.60 -5.69
CA THR A 382 -15.97 -4.85 -5.12
C THR A 382 -15.54 -3.48 -4.63
N LEU A 383 -14.42 -3.38 -3.90
CA LEU A 383 -13.86 -2.10 -3.46
C LEU A 383 -13.52 -1.19 -4.66
N ALA A 384 -12.91 -1.72 -5.72
CA ALA A 384 -12.62 -0.97 -6.94
C ALA A 384 -13.90 -0.43 -7.60
N VAL A 385 -14.93 -1.27 -7.74
CA VAL A 385 -16.22 -0.86 -8.30
C VAL A 385 -16.86 0.25 -7.47
N LEU A 386 -16.74 0.22 -6.14
CA LEU A 386 -17.36 1.23 -5.26
C LEU A 386 -16.63 2.58 -5.28
N THR A 387 -15.30 2.59 -5.41
CA THR A 387 -14.45 3.77 -5.13
C THR A 387 -14.12 4.65 -6.33
N PHE A 388 -14.29 4.16 -7.56
CA PHE A 388 -14.17 4.98 -8.76
C PHE A 388 -15.12 4.52 -9.86
N ASP A 389 -15.25 5.33 -10.92
CA ASP A 389 -16.06 4.95 -12.08
C ASP A 389 -15.32 3.90 -12.92
N PHE A 390 -15.43 2.64 -12.51
CA PHE A 390 -14.71 1.52 -13.10
C PHE A 390 -15.34 1.07 -14.43
N GLN A 391 -15.30 1.93 -15.45
CA GLN A 391 -15.84 1.64 -16.76
C GLN A 391 -15.14 0.44 -17.41
N GLY A 392 -15.94 -0.52 -17.90
CA GLY A 392 -15.45 -1.70 -18.59
C GLY A 392 -14.88 -2.82 -17.70
N TYR A 393 -15.16 -2.81 -16.39
CA TYR A 393 -14.74 -3.87 -15.47
C TYR A 393 -15.29 -5.27 -15.80
N THR A 394 -16.34 -5.36 -16.61
CA THR A 394 -16.93 -6.63 -17.06
C THR A 394 -16.50 -7.04 -18.47
N ASN A 395 -15.67 -6.24 -19.17
CA ASN A 395 -15.27 -6.55 -20.55
C ASN A 395 -13.81 -6.21 -20.89
N VAL A 396 -13.35 -4.98 -20.62
CA VAL A 396 -11.97 -4.54 -20.90
C VAL A 396 -11.05 -4.93 -19.75
N PHE A 397 -11.50 -4.69 -18.53
CA PHE A 397 -10.75 -4.91 -17.30
C PHE A 397 -11.31 -6.09 -16.51
N VAL A 398 -11.63 -7.18 -17.19
CA VAL A 398 -12.25 -8.38 -16.56
C VAL A 398 -11.38 -8.88 -15.41
N ASP A 399 -10.09 -9.09 -15.68
CA ASP A 399 -9.13 -9.69 -14.74
C ASP A 399 -8.03 -8.72 -14.29
N SER A 400 -8.17 -7.42 -14.55
CA SER A 400 -7.14 -6.40 -14.29
C SER A 400 -7.70 -5.10 -13.74
N LEU A 401 -6.83 -4.27 -13.16
CA LEU A 401 -7.13 -2.91 -12.74
C LEU A 401 -6.59 -1.90 -13.77
N PRO A 402 -7.22 -0.72 -13.92
CA PRO A 402 -6.72 0.33 -14.81
C PRO A 402 -5.41 0.93 -14.27
N ASP A 403 -4.68 1.60 -15.17
CA ASP A 403 -3.43 2.27 -14.82
C ASP A 403 -3.64 3.35 -13.74
N PRO A 404 -2.83 3.38 -12.66
CA PRO A 404 -2.95 4.36 -11.59
C PRO A 404 -2.79 5.80 -12.05
N GLU A 405 -2.11 6.08 -13.16
CA GLU A 405 -1.99 7.45 -13.68
C GLU A 405 -3.33 8.01 -14.18
N ASN A 406 -4.26 7.14 -14.56
CA ASN A 406 -5.57 7.53 -15.08
C ASN A 406 -6.66 7.62 -14.00
N ILE A 407 -6.40 7.13 -12.79
CA ILE A 407 -7.36 7.08 -11.69
C ILE A 407 -6.88 7.94 -10.53
N GLU A 408 -7.56 9.06 -10.28
CA GLU A 408 -7.21 10.02 -9.22
C GLU A 408 -7.14 9.36 -7.83
N VAL A 409 -8.07 8.45 -7.53
CA VAL A 409 -8.09 7.69 -6.28
C VAL A 409 -6.79 6.91 -6.07
N PHE A 410 -6.25 6.28 -7.11
CA PHE A 410 -5.01 5.49 -7.02
C PHE A 410 -3.77 6.38 -6.84
N ARG A 411 -3.74 7.57 -7.46
CA ARG A 411 -2.65 8.55 -7.25
C ARG A 411 -2.66 9.13 -5.85
N THR A 412 -3.86 9.39 -5.32
CA THR A 412 -4.06 10.00 -4.00
C THR A 412 -3.77 9.00 -2.88
N TYR A 413 -4.29 7.77 -2.99
CA TYR A 413 -4.18 6.74 -1.97
C TYR A 413 -3.41 5.53 -2.50
N GLU A 414 -2.07 5.65 -2.51
CA GLU A 414 -1.17 4.60 -3.02
C GLU A 414 -1.31 3.29 -2.25
N SER A 415 -1.46 3.35 -0.93
CA SER A 415 -1.63 2.16 -0.08
C SER A 415 -2.91 1.39 -0.43
N PHE A 416 -4.01 2.10 -0.70
CA PHE A 416 -5.26 1.50 -1.18
C PHE A 416 -5.07 0.84 -2.54
N TYR A 417 -4.41 1.51 -3.49
CA TYR A 417 -4.09 0.92 -4.79
C TYR A 417 -3.26 -0.37 -4.65
N ARG A 418 -2.20 -0.36 -3.84
CA ARG A 418 -1.36 -1.54 -3.60
C ARG A 418 -2.13 -2.69 -2.96
N LEU A 419 -3.05 -2.39 -2.04
CA LEU A 419 -3.95 -3.39 -1.47
C LEU A 419 -4.82 -4.06 -2.54
N LEU A 420 -5.42 -3.28 -3.44
CA LEU A 420 -6.22 -3.82 -4.54
C LEU A 420 -5.36 -4.67 -5.48
N VAL A 421 -4.14 -4.22 -5.81
CA VAL A 421 -3.20 -4.95 -6.65
C VAL A 421 -2.80 -6.28 -6.01
N ARG A 422 -2.44 -6.29 -4.72
CA ARG A 422 -2.08 -7.54 -4.01
C ARG A 422 -3.25 -8.51 -4.00
N ALA A 423 -4.46 -8.06 -3.65
CA ALA A 423 -5.65 -8.92 -3.62
C ALA A 423 -6.08 -9.40 -5.01
N THR A 424 -5.71 -8.69 -6.08
CA THR A 424 -6.03 -9.05 -7.46
C THR A 424 -4.86 -9.66 -8.23
N ASP A 425 -3.79 -10.10 -7.55
CA ASP A 425 -2.63 -10.71 -8.23
C ASP A 425 -3.09 -11.96 -9.03
N PRO A 426 -2.67 -12.11 -10.30
CA PRO A 426 -3.01 -13.29 -11.10
C PRO A 426 -2.56 -14.61 -10.48
N ASP A 427 -1.50 -14.58 -9.66
CA ASP A 427 -1.03 -15.73 -8.88
C ASP A 427 -1.71 -15.73 -7.51
N PRO A 428 -2.61 -16.69 -7.22
CA PRO A 428 -3.35 -16.74 -5.96
C PRO A 428 -2.44 -16.82 -4.73
N ALA A 429 -1.24 -17.39 -4.86
CA ALA A 429 -0.28 -17.53 -3.78
C ALA A 429 0.38 -16.21 -3.35
N ARG A 430 0.20 -15.13 -4.12
CA ARG A 430 0.72 -13.79 -3.82
C ARG A 430 -0.30 -12.86 -3.19
N ARG A 431 -1.57 -13.27 -3.18
CA ARG A 431 -2.65 -12.53 -2.54
C ARG A 431 -2.51 -12.58 -1.01
N PHE A 432 -3.46 -11.99 -0.30
CA PHE A 432 -3.55 -12.15 1.14
C PHE A 432 -3.81 -13.62 1.49
N ALA A 433 -3.16 -14.13 2.53
CA ALA A 433 -3.27 -15.52 2.95
C ALA A 433 -4.60 -15.80 3.67
N SER A 434 -5.22 -14.77 4.27
CA SER A 434 -6.50 -14.89 4.97
C SER A 434 -7.31 -13.60 4.90
N ALA A 435 -8.63 -13.72 5.16
CA ALA A 435 -9.50 -12.55 5.32
C ALA A 435 -9.07 -11.65 6.49
N GLN A 436 -8.54 -12.24 7.57
CA GLN A 436 -8.02 -11.51 8.72
C GLN A 436 -6.82 -10.63 8.33
N GLU A 437 -5.84 -11.20 7.61
CA GLU A 437 -4.67 -10.43 7.14
C GLU A 437 -5.11 -9.27 6.24
N MET A 438 -6.03 -9.53 5.30
CA MET A 438 -6.56 -8.48 4.43
C MET A 438 -7.32 -7.41 5.22
N ALA A 439 -8.09 -7.78 6.24
CA ALA A 439 -8.83 -6.84 7.08
C ALA A 439 -7.91 -5.94 7.91
N GLU A 440 -6.84 -6.49 8.48
CA GLU A 440 -5.82 -5.74 9.21
C GLU A 440 -5.14 -4.70 8.30
N GLN A 441 -4.71 -5.13 7.11
CA GLN A 441 -4.08 -4.23 6.14
C GLN A 441 -5.06 -3.18 5.61
N LEU A 442 -6.32 -3.56 5.33
CA LEU A 442 -7.36 -2.60 4.91
C LEU A 442 -7.70 -1.60 6.01
N THR A 443 -7.63 -2.00 7.28
CA THR A 443 -7.80 -1.10 8.43
C THR A 443 -6.64 -0.12 8.55
N GLY A 444 -5.40 -0.56 8.31
CA GLY A 444 -4.23 0.32 8.22
C GLY A 444 -4.36 1.35 7.09
N VAL A 445 -4.79 0.90 5.91
CA VAL A 445 -5.12 1.78 4.77
C VAL A 445 -6.22 2.77 5.14
N LEU A 446 -7.29 2.33 5.81
CA LEU A 446 -8.40 3.18 6.22
C LEU A 446 -7.93 4.31 7.16
N ARG A 447 -7.06 3.99 8.13
CA ARG A 447 -6.46 5.00 9.03
C ARG A 447 -5.68 6.06 8.25
N GLU A 448 -4.89 5.63 7.27
CA GLU A 448 -4.14 6.53 6.39
C GLU A 448 -5.08 7.44 5.58
N VAL A 449 -6.10 6.87 4.92
CA VAL A 449 -7.08 7.63 4.13
C VAL A 449 -7.76 8.70 4.99
N VAL A 450 -8.29 8.31 6.15
CA VAL A 450 -8.99 9.24 7.05
C VAL A 450 -8.03 10.29 7.60
N ALA A 451 -6.79 9.93 7.95
CA ALA A 451 -5.80 10.88 8.45
C ALA A 451 -5.43 11.92 7.39
N VAL A 452 -5.22 11.49 6.15
CA VAL A 452 -4.93 12.40 5.02
C VAL A 452 -6.09 13.34 4.73
N GLN A 453 -7.33 12.85 4.75
CA GLN A 453 -8.51 13.68 4.48
C GLN A 453 -8.81 14.68 5.59
N THR A 454 -8.73 14.24 6.85
CA THR A 454 -9.15 15.05 8.00
C THR A 454 -8.02 15.90 8.59
N GLY A 455 -6.77 15.59 8.23
CA GLY A 455 -5.57 16.15 8.88
C GLY A 455 -5.41 15.73 10.35
N ARG A 456 -6.21 14.76 10.82
CA ARG A 456 -6.18 14.27 12.20
C ARG A 456 -5.57 12.87 12.24
N PRO A 457 -4.51 12.65 13.03
CA PRO A 457 -3.87 11.35 13.07
C PRO A 457 -4.76 10.24 13.62
N LYS A 458 -4.53 9.01 13.15
CA LYS A 458 -5.25 7.78 13.52
C LYS A 458 -4.23 6.68 13.90
N PRO A 459 -3.47 6.89 14.99
CA PRO A 459 -2.37 6.00 15.37
C PRO A 459 -2.88 4.63 15.81
N ALA A 460 -2.05 3.59 15.64
CA ALA A 460 -2.33 2.25 16.12
C ALA A 460 -1.07 1.40 16.23
N LEU A 461 -1.11 0.41 17.12
CA LEU A 461 -0.05 -0.58 17.20
C LEU A 461 -0.11 -1.52 16.00
N SER A 462 1.05 -1.72 15.36
CA SER A 462 1.21 -2.70 14.28
C SER A 462 1.22 -4.12 14.84
N THR A 463 0.59 -5.05 14.12
CA THR A 463 0.63 -6.50 14.40
C THR A 463 1.89 -7.15 13.81
N LEU A 464 2.61 -6.46 12.92
CA LEU A 464 3.79 -6.97 12.22
C LEU A 464 5.10 -6.35 12.71
N PHE A 465 5.07 -5.11 13.19
CA PHE A 465 6.25 -4.37 13.63
C PHE A 465 6.10 -3.85 15.07
N GLY A 466 7.21 -3.88 15.82
CA GLY A 466 7.34 -3.16 17.08
C GLY A 466 7.31 -1.64 16.90
N PRO A 467 7.14 -0.89 18.01
CA PRO A 467 7.15 0.58 17.97
C PRO A 467 8.53 1.12 17.57
N GLU A 468 8.57 2.41 17.21
CA GLU A 468 9.84 3.11 17.03
C GLU A 468 10.57 3.26 18.39
N LEU A 469 11.67 2.52 18.56
CA LEU A 469 12.45 2.53 19.81
C LEU A 469 13.54 3.59 19.85
N LYS A 470 14.01 4.05 18.67
CA LYS A 470 15.11 5.01 18.53
C LYS A 470 14.76 6.00 17.43
N VAL A 471 14.87 7.29 17.73
CA VAL A 471 14.76 8.38 16.73
C VAL A 471 16.16 8.91 16.46
N THR A 472 16.60 8.84 15.21
CA THR A 472 17.93 9.34 14.82
C THR A 472 17.84 10.76 14.26
N ASP A 473 19.01 11.42 14.21
CA ASP A 473 19.16 12.69 13.48
C ASP A 473 18.24 13.82 13.96
N THR A 474 17.92 13.84 15.26
CA THR A 474 17.15 14.91 15.91
C THR A 474 17.89 16.27 15.92
N VAL A 475 19.20 16.25 15.65
CA VAL A 475 20.04 17.44 15.47
C VAL A 475 20.14 17.75 13.98
N LEU A 476 19.24 18.57 13.46
CA LEU A 476 19.20 18.93 12.04
C LEU A 476 20.32 19.89 11.60
N PHE A 477 20.93 20.61 12.54
CA PHE A 477 21.95 21.60 12.27
C PHE A 477 23.18 21.33 13.15
N GLY A 478 24.37 21.32 12.56
CA GLY A 478 25.63 21.09 13.29
C GLY A 478 25.87 22.13 14.39
N THR A 479 26.75 21.84 15.34
CA THR A 479 27.18 22.85 16.31
C THR A 479 27.82 24.02 15.57
N ALA A 480 27.31 25.24 15.75
CA ALA A 480 27.83 26.42 15.08
C ALA A 480 29.30 26.61 15.47
N GLY A 481 30.21 26.34 14.53
CA GLY A 481 31.65 26.54 14.68
C GLY A 481 32.13 27.92 14.23
N VAL A 482 31.24 28.81 13.78
CA VAL A 482 31.60 30.10 13.20
C VAL A 482 30.57 31.13 13.66
N GLU A 483 31.06 32.15 14.36
CA GLU A 483 30.47 33.46 14.69
C GLU A 483 28.93 33.57 14.71
N VAL A 484 28.39 33.81 15.90
CA VAL A 484 26.94 33.97 16.14
C VAL A 484 26.36 35.27 15.53
N SER A 485 27.24 36.21 15.16
CA SER A 485 26.91 37.44 14.44
C SER A 485 28.07 37.77 13.50
N LEU A 486 27.83 37.71 12.18
CA LEU A 486 28.85 37.94 11.16
C LEU A 486 29.19 39.43 10.98
N LEU A 487 28.27 40.34 11.33
CA LEU A 487 28.44 41.78 11.17
C LEU A 487 28.76 42.50 12.49
N GLY A 488 28.45 41.86 13.62
CA GLY A 488 28.58 42.45 14.96
C GLY A 488 29.92 42.22 15.65
N GLU A 489 30.74 41.28 15.16
CA GLU A 489 32.07 41.01 15.72
C GLU A 489 33.02 42.19 15.50
N ARG A 490 33.65 42.65 16.58
CA ARG A 490 34.70 43.66 16.50
C ARG A 490 36.05 42.95 16.47
N THR A 491 36.88 43.33 15.51
CA THR A 491 38.30 42.95 15.51
C THR A 491 38.95 43.50 16.77
N SER A 492 39.48 42.61 17.61
CA SER A 492 40.35 43.01 18.71
C SER A 492 41.58 43.68 18.09
N GLY A 493 41.66 45.00 18.21
CA GLY A 493 42.75 45.80 17.65
C GLY A 493 44.12 45.26 18.07
N GLY A 494 44.98 45.05 17.06
CA GLY A 494 46.33 44.54 17.23
C GLY A 494 47.25 45.46 18.04
N ALA A 495 48.21 44.82 18.70
CA ALA A 495 49.36 45.49 19.30
C ALA A 495 50.17 46.22 18.22
N ARG A 496 50.36 47.53 18.43
CA ARG A 496 51.26 48.38 17.65
C ARG A 496 52.72 47.94 17.86
N GLY A 497 53.30 47.23 16.89
CA GLY A 497 54.75 47.10 16.74
C GLY A 497 55.22 47.92 15.53
N ARG A 498 55.74 49.12 15.77
CA ARG A 498 56.47 49.91 14.77
C ARG A 498 57.87 49.30 14.59
N THR A 499 58.19 48.78 13.40
CA THR A 499 59.57 48.77 12.90
C THR A 499 59.59 48.85 11.38
N ALA A 500 60.58 49.58 10.88
CA ALA A 500 60.63 50.24 9.58
C ALA A 500 60.90 49.31 8.40
N VAL A 501 60.49 49.78 7.23
CA VAL A 501 60.90 49.31 5.90
C VAL A 501 62.25 49.98 5.54
N PRO A 502 63.19 49.21 4.97
CA PRO A 502 63.71 49.51 3.63
C PRO A 502 63.66 48.24 2.76
N GLY A 503 63.21 48.27 1.51
CA GLY A 503 63.84 48.98 0.40
C GLY A 503 64.79 48.01 -0.34
N THR A 504 64.31 47.45 -1.46
CA THR A 504 64.96 46.48 -2.37
C THR A 504 66.33 46.94 -2.88
N PRO A 505 67.23 46.01 -3.26
CA PRO A 505 67.35 45.70 -4.70
C PRO A 505 67.66 44.22 -5.01
N GLY A 506 67.35 43.82 -6.24
CA GLY A 506 67.69 42.52 -6.81
C GLY A 506 69.11 42.43 -7.38
N GLY A 507 69.51 41.23 -7.82
CA GLY A 507 70.74 41.02 -8.59
C GLY A 507 71.41 39.66 -8.36
N THR A 508 71.32 38.83 -9.40
CA THR A 508 72.00 37.55 -9.72
C THR A 508 73.51 37.38 -9.42
N ALA A 509 73.89 36.11 -9.20
CA ALA A 509 75.08 35.38 -9.71
C ALA A 509 76.11 34.83 -8.69
N LEU A 510 76.49 33.55 -8.94
CA LEU A 510 77.46 32.60 -8.33
C LEU A 510 78.95 33.08 -8.35
N PRO A 511 80.02 32.28 -8.03
CA PRO A 511 80.19 30.93 -7.40
C PRO A 511 81.34 30.84 -6.32
N GLY A 512 81.57 29.64 -5.73
CA GLY A 512 82.92 29.21 -5.27
C GLY A 512 82.99 28.30 -4.02
N GLY A 513 83.44 27.05 -4.16
CA GLY A 513 83.93 26.17 -3.06
C GLY A 513 85.39 26.47 -2.67
N PRO A 514 86.15 25.63 -1.90
CA PRO A 514 85.97 24.20 -1.58
C PRO A 514 86.19 23.76 -0.09
N LEU A 515 86.06 22.43 0.11
CA LEU A 515 86.31 21.44 1.22
C LEU A 515 87.58 21.62 2.13
N PRO A 516 87.88 20.82 3.22
CA PRO A 516 87.61 19.36 3.43
C PRO A 516 87.49 18.74 4.87
N GLY A 517 87.23 17.41 4.91
CA GLY A 517 87.62 16.40 5.94
C GLY A 517 86.54 16.03 6.99
N GLY A 518 86.28 14.78 7.41
CA GLY A 518 86.77 13.43 7.13
C GLY A 518 86.26 12.44 8.22
N THR A 519 85.67 11.30 7.79
CA THR A 519 85.60 9.95 8.41
C THR A 519 85.02 9.70 9.83
N ALA A 520 83.97 8.87 9.94
CA ALA A 520 84.03 7.46 10.40
C ALA A 520 82.63 6.78 10.50
N LEU A 521 82.55 5.53 10.03
CA LEU A 521 81.46 4.51 10.09
C LEU A 521 81.90 3.41 11.12
N PRO A 522 81.17 2.28 11.45
CA PRO A 522 80.24 1.52 10.60
C PRO A 522 79.08 0.73 11.29
N GLY A 523 78.27 0.01 10.48
CA GLY A 523 77.62 -1.25 10.90
C GLY A 523 76.18 -1.51 10.40
N ALA A 524 76.04 -2.15 9.23
CA ALA A 524 74.79 -2.69 8.65
C ALA A 524 74.67 -4.22 8.95
N PRO A 525 73.85 -5.09 8.28
CA PRO A 525 72.70 -4.90 7.37
C PRO A 525 71.54 -5.93 7.52
N VAL A 526 70.55 -5.80 6.63
CA VAL A 526 69.46 -6.71 6.22
C VAL A 526 69.98 -7.95 5.45
N PRO A 527 69.19 -9.02 5.26
CA PRO A 527 69.35 -9.87 4.08
C PRO A 527 68.06 -10.15 3.28
N ALA A 528 68.27 -10.53 2.01
CA ALA A 528 67.31 -11.10 1.07
C ALA A 528 67.89 -12.40 0.46
N ALA A 529 67.02 -13.30 -0.05
CA ALA A 529 67.17 -14.13 -1.28
C ALA A 529 66.89 -15.67 -1.20
N LEU A 530 66.04 -16.13 -2.15
CA LEU A 530 66.12 -17.30 -3.09
C LEU A 530 65.91 -18.80 -2.69
N ALA A 531 64.83 -19.38 -3.26
CA ALA A 531 64.67 -20.56 -4.17
C ALA A 531 65.00 -22.07 -3.85
N ALA A 532 63.99 -22.94 -4.15
CA ALA A 532 63.93 -24.35 -4.67
C ALA A 532 64.23 -25.56 -3.73
N PRO A 533 63.75 -26.84 -3.97
CA PRO A 533 63.30 -27.51 -5.23
C PRO A 533 62.06 -28.49 -5.17
N VAL A 534 61.85 -29.26 -6.25
CA VAL A 534 60.78 -30.22 -6.68
C VAL A 534 60.85 -31.64 -6.04
N PRO A 535 59.84 -32.55 -6.16
CA PRO A 535 59.75 -33.51 -7.30
C PRO A 535 58.31 -33.90 -7.79
N SER A 536 58.26 -34.79 -8.80
CA SER A 536 57.22 -35.08 -9.82
C SER A 536 56.53 -36.47 -9.75
N SER A 537 55.32 -36.60 -10.36
CA SER A 537 54.76 -37.72 -11.21
C SER A 537 53.21 -37.69 -11.15
N GLY A 538 52.36 -37.95 -12.16
CA GLY A 538 52.40 -38.27 -13.60
C GLY A 538 50.94 -38.23 -14.16
N GLY A 539 50.77 -38.09 -15.49
CA GLY A 539 49.47 -37.98 -16.22
C GLY A 539 48.65 -39.29 -16.35
N PRO A 540 47.65 -39.45 -17.26
CA PRO A 540 47.47 -38.86 -18.63
C PRO A 540 46.05 -38.23 -18.86
N GLY A 541 45.59 -37.66 -19.98
CA GLY A 541 46.05 -37.41 -21.36
C GLY A 541 44.84 -37.35 -22.34
N ALA A 542 44.92 -36.53 -23.41
CA ALA A 542 44.17 -36.47 -24.70
C ALA A 542 43.32 -35.18 -24.95
N THR A 543 43.71 -34.16 -25.74
CA THR A 543 43.91 -33.96 -27.22
C THR A 543 42.83 -33.04 -27.85
N GLY A 544 43.24 -32.00 -28.62
CA GLY A 544 42.48 -31.49 -29.79
C GLY A 544 42.39 -29.96 -29.99
N ALA A 545 43.22 -29.41 -30.90
CA ALA A 545 43.10 -28.07 -31.53
C ALA A 545 42.01 -28.06 -32.65
N VAL A 546 41.48 -26.99 -33.28
CA VAL A 546 42.02 -25.77 -33.95
C VAL A 546 40.85 -24.72 -34.17
N PRO A 547 40.90 -23.62 -34.98
CA PRO A 547 40.26 -22.32 -34.66
C PRO A 547 39.01 -21.98 -35.52
N VAL A 548 38.31 -20.88 -35.19
CA VAL A 548 37.12 -20.40 -35.93
C VAL A 548 37.49 -19.25 -36.87
N ALA A 549 37.07 -19.40 -38.14
CA ALA A 549 37.11 -18.40 -39.19
C ALA A 549 35.69 -18.13 -39.73
N GLY A 550 35.45 -16.90 -40.20
CA GLY A 550 34.62 -16.62 -41.38
C GLY A 550 33.12 -16.36 -41.17
N THR A 551 32.72 -15.10 -41.32
CA THR A 551 31.37 -14.68 -41.73
C THR A 551 31.44 -14.05 -43.13
N PRO A 552 30.55 -14.38 -44.08
CA PRO A 552 30.44 -13.66 -45.34
C PRO A 552 29.31 -12.61 -45.33
N GLY A 553 29.54 -11.52 -46.08
CA GLY A 553 28.52 -10.57 -46.55
C GLY A 553 27.56 -11.23 -47.56
N ALA A 554 26.59 -10.54 -48.17
CA ALA A 554 26.53 -9.14 -48.58
C ALA A 554 25.08 -8.76 -48.97
N ALA A 555 24.77 -7.46 -49.05
CA ALA A 555 24.15 -6.84 -50.23
C ALA A 555 24.02 -5.32 -50.07
N THR A 556 24.57 -4.61 -51.06
CA THR A 556 24.68 -3.16 -51.29
C THR A 556 23.76 -2.71 -52.43
N VAL A 557 23.22 -1.48 -52.41
CA VAL A 557 23.16 -0.51 -53.54
C VAL A 557 22.69 0.90 -53.07
N PRO A 558 22.86 2.03 -53.82
CA PRO A 558 23.57 3.24 -53.33
C PRO A 558 22.86 4.60 -53.62
N HIS A 559 23.40 5.73 -53.12
CA HIS A 559 23.87 6.90 -53.91
C HIS A 559 24.18 8.15 -53.04
N GLN A 560 25.38 8.71 -53.28
CA GLN A 560 25.84 10.12 -53.38
C GLN A 560 24.93 11.25 -52.82
N GLY A 561 25.40 12.31 -52.16
CA GLY A 561 26.74 12.87 -51.92
C GLY A 561 26.57 14.38 -51.61
N GLY A 562 27.42 14.95 -50.75
CA GLY A 562 27.50 16.42 -50.56
C GLY A 562 27.87 16.89 -49.15
N ALA A 563 29.18 17.10 -48.92
CA ALA A 563 29.73 17.99 -47.88
C ALA A 563 30.28 19.26 -48.57
N PRO A 564 30.47 20.40 -47.88
CA PRO A 564 31.69 20.66 -47.08
C PRO A 564 31.38 21.44 -45.77
N GLY A 565 32.25 21.70 -44.78
CA GLY A 565 33.65 21.46 -44.51
C GLY A 565 34.05 22.23 -43.23
N THR A 566 35.03 21.67 -42.50
CA THR A 566 36.03 22.30 -41.60
C THR A 566 35.64 22.99 -40.28
N GLY A 567 36.13 22.40 -39.17
CA GLY A 567 37.13 23.07 -38.31
C GLY A 567 36.68 23.60 -36.94
N GLY A 568 37.08 22.94 -35.85
CA GLY A 568 37.08 23.52 -34.50
C GLY A 568 36.89 22.47 -33.39
N GLY A 569 38.00 22.02 -32.78
CA GLY A 569 37.94 21.12 -31.62
C GLY A 569 37.32 21.80 -30.40
N PRO A 570 36.59 21.08 -29.52
CA PRO A 570 36.05 21.67 -28.31
C PRO A 570 37.16 21.78 -27.26
N SER A 571 37.51 23.02 -26.93
CA SER A 571 38.16 23.37 -25.69
C SER A 571 37.30 22.90 -24.51
N SER A 572 37.98 22.38 -23.49
CA SER A 572 37.44 21.97 -22.20
C SER A 572 36.73 23.14 -21.51
N SER A 573 35.40 23.23 -21.68
CA SER A 573 34.55 24.03 -20.81
C SER A 573 34.36 23.24 -19.51
N ALA A 574 35.15 23.60 -18.50
CA ALA A 574 34.87 23.25 -17.11
C ALA A 574 33.42 23.67 -16.81
N ALA A 575 32.55 22.68 -16.63
CA ALA A 575 31.18 22.91 -16.20
C ALA A 575 31.23 23.61 -14.83
N LEU A 576 30.83 24.88 -14.80
CA LEU A 576 30.48 25.54 -13.56
C LEU A 576 29.34 24.73 -12.92
N ALA A 577 29.63 24.07 -11.81
CA ALA A 577 28.63 23.50 -10.94
C ALA A 577 27.65 24.61 -10.49
N PRO A 578 26.33 24.38 -10.48
CA PRO A 578 25.40 25.36 -9.94
C PRO A 578 25.71 25.55 -8.45
N ALA A 579 25.90 26.80 -8.04
CA ALA A 579 26.13 27.17 -6.65
C ALA A 579 24.97 26.68 -5.78
N ARG A 580 25.24 25.73 -4.87
CA ARG A 580 24.27 25.26 -3.88
C ARG A 580 24.04 26.38 -2.85
N THR A 581 23.00 27.18 -3.06
CA THR A 581 22.47 28.16 -2.10
C THR A 581 21.64 27.47 -0.99
N GLY A 582 22.08 26.30 -0.52
CA GLY A 582 21.33 25.48 0.43
C GLY A 582 21.61 25.85 1.89
N THR A 583 20.56 25.84 2.72
CA THR A 583 20.64 25.89 4.19
C THR A 583 21.61 24.80 4.69
N PRO A 584 22.55 25.06 5.62
CA PRO A 584 23.50 24.07 6.12
C PRO A 584 22.82 23.07 7.07
N VAL A 585 22.08 22.13 6.49
CA VAL A 585 21.40 21.03 7.18
C VAL A 585 22.34 19.82 7.19
N LEU A 586 22.43 19.13 8.32
CA LEU A 586 23.23 17.91 8.41
C LEU A 586 22.61 16.80 7.54
N PRO A 587 23.42 16.06 6.76
CA PRO A 587 22.92 14.92 6.00
C PRO A 587 22.47 13.80 6.94
N LEU A 588 21.53 12.99 6.48
CA LEU A 588 21.03 11.82 7.20
C LEU A 588 22.15 10.78 7.41
N GLY A 589 22.34 10.34 8.66
CA GLY A 589 23.20 9.20 8.96
C GLY A 589 22.57 7.87 8.54
N ALA A 590 22.74 7.46 7.27
CA ALA A 590 22.05 6.30 6.68
C ALA A 590 22.15 5.01 7.52
N THR A 591 23.33 4.67 8.03
CA THR A 591 23.53 3.47 8.88
C THR A 591 22.76 3.58 10.19
N ALA A 592 22.80 4.73 10.86
CA ALA A 592 22.07 4.93 12.12
C ALA A 592 20.56 4.87 11.87
N ALA A 593 20.07 5.53 10.81
CA ALA A 593 18.67 5.51 10.41
C ALA A 593 18.18 4.09 10.09
N ALA A 594 18.96 3.30 9.34
CA ALA A 594 18.65 1.91 9.03
C ALA A 594 18.48 1.05 10.30
N LEU A 595 19.39 1.22 11.26
CA LEU A 595 19.36 0.52 12.54
C LEU A 595 18.30 1.09 13.51
N ALA A 596 17.69 2.23 13.20
CA ALA A 596 16.60 2.78 13.98
C ALA A 596 15.21 2.36 13.47
N LEU A 597 15.13 1.80 12.26
CA LEU A 597 13.88 1.31 11.69
C LEU A 597 13.20 0.27 12.59
N PRO A 598 11.86 0.22 12.60
CA PRO A 598 11.08 -0.73 13.38
C PRO A 598 11.51 -2.18 13.19
N VAL A 599 11.44 -2.95 14.27
CA VAL A 599 11.81 -4.37 14.28
C VAL A 599 10.55 -5.21 14.08
N PRO A 600 10.53 -6.19 13.16
CA PRO A 600 9.42 -7.14 13.03
C PRO A 600 9.14 -7.87 14.35
N HIS A 601 7.85 -8.14 14.63
CA HIS A 601 7.46 -8.96 15.78
C HIS A 601 7.92 -10.40 15.61
N VAL A 602 8.18 -11.04 16.75
CA VAL A 602 8.50 -12.47 16.84
C VAL A 602 7.21 -13.26 16.64
N ASP A 603 7.25 -14.29 15.80
CA ASP A 603 6.13 -15.23 15.65
C ASP A 603 5.84 -15.93 16.98
N PRO A 604 4.62 -15.79 17.54
CA PRO A 604 4.25 -16.46 18.79
C PRO A 604 4.32 -17.99 18.73
N HIS A 605 4.30 -18.59 17.54
CA HIS A 605 4.36 -20.04 17.34
C HIS A 605 5.79 -20.58 17.23
N ASP A 606 6.81 -19.72 17.24
CA ASP A 606 8.21 -20.17 17.20
C ASP A 606 8.60 -20.88 18.50
N PRO A 607 9.33 -22.01 18.46
CA PRO A 607 9.73 -22.73 19.66
C PRO A 607 10.60 -21.90 20.62
N ASN A 608 11.27 -20.86 20.13
CA ASN A 608 12.07 -19.95 20.95
C ASN A 608 11.34 -18.65 21.30
N ALA A 609 10.05 -18.47 20.97
CA ALA A 609 9.32 -17.23 21.23
C ALA A 609 9.34 -16.84 22.72
N GLY A 610 9.07 -17.79 23.62
CA GLY A 610 9.13 -17.56 25.08
C GLY A 610 10.53 -17.23 25.58
N PHE A 611 11.57 -17.86 25.00
CA PHE A 611 12.97 -17.55 25.31
C PHE A 611 13.33 -16.13 24.88
N LEU A 612 12.96 -15.74 23.66
CA LEU A 612 13.20 -14.41 23.10
C LEU A 612 12.46 -13.32 23.89
N ALA A 613 11.24 -13.60 24.35
CA ALA A 613 10.49 -12.67 25.21
C ALA A 613 11.14 -12.46 26.59
N GLY A 614 11.87 -13.47 27.11
CA GLY A 614 12.60 -13.39 28.37
C GLY A 614 13.94 -12.67 28.28
N LEU A 615 14.48 -12.44 27.07
CA LEU A 615 15.71 -11.67 26.90
C LEU A 615 15.43 -10.19 27.14
N MET A 616 16.17 -9.58 28.07
CA MET A 616 16.00 -8.15 28.36
C MET A 616 16.29 -7.31 27.12
N ALA A 617 15.40 -6.38 26.79
CA ALA A 617 15.54 -5.47 25.66
C ALA A 617 16.75 -4.50 25.76
N THR A 618 17.41 -4.46 26.92
CA THR A 618 18.49 -3.53 27.27
C THR A 618 19.89 -4.15 27.33
N SER A 619 20.05 -5.45 27.04
CA SER A 619 21.38 -6.08 27.01
C SER A 619 22.22 -5.54 25.86
N ALA A 620 23.52 -5.36 26.09
CA ALA A 620 24.44 -4.96 25.03
C ALA A 620 24.41 -6.00 23.89
N PRO A 621 24.50 -5.60 22.60
CA PRO A 621 24.38 -6.53 21.48
C PRO A 621 25.32 -7.75 21.56
N ALA A 622 26.52 -7.59 22.13
CA ALA A 622 27.46 -8.69 22.33
C ALA A 622 26.99 -9.73 23.36
N GLU A 623 26.40 -9.28 24.47
CA GLU A 623 25.81 -10.14 25.49
C GLU A 623 24.58 -10.86 24.94
N LEU A 624 23.79 -10.15 24.13
CA LEU A 624 22.63 -10.71 23.44
C LEU A 624 23.05 -11.86 22.51
N ILE A 625 24.11 -11.71 21.71
CA ILE A 625 24.61 -12.79 20.84
C ILE A 625 25.06 -14.01 21.68
N GLY A 626 25.75 -13.78 22.80
CA GLY A 626 26.12 -14.85 23.73
C GLY A 626 24.90 -15.60 24.27
N ALA A 627 23.86 -14.87 24.69
CA ALA A 627 22.62 -15.45 25.17
C ALA A 627 21.87 -16.21 24.06
N LEU A 628 21.75 -15.65 22.85
CA LEU A 628 21.08 -16.30 21.73
C LEU A 628 21.76 -17.63 21.36
N ARG A 629 23.08 -17.71 21.43
CA ARG A 629 23.82 -18.96 21.16
C ARG A 629 23.63 -20.04 22.23
N SER A 630 23.11 -19.68 23.41
CA SER A 630 22.79 -20.63 24.48
C SER A 630 21.37 -21.20 24.40
N ALA A 631 20.59 -20.80 23.40
CA ALA A 631 19.20 -21.22 23.29
C ALA A 631 19.04 -22.74 23.06
N PRO A 632 17.89 -23.32 23.45
CA PRO A 632 17.66 -24.77 23.42
C PRO A 632 17.67 -25.40 22.02
N GLY A 633 17.42 -24.60 20.98
CA GLY A 633 17.42 -25.06 19.59
C GLY A 633 17.48 -23.91 18.58
N THR A 634 17.84 -24.20 17.33
CA THR A 634 17.89 -23.22 16.25
C THR A 634 16.49 -22.98 15.69
N SER A 635 16.08 -21.73 15.58
CA SER A 635 14.84 -21.33 14.89
C SER A 635 15.06 -20.11 13.99
N LEU A 636 14.10 -19.83 13.12
CA LEU A 636 14.15 -18.67 12.23
C LEU A 636 14.21 -17.37 13.04
N GLU A 637 13.36 -17.24 14.07
CA GLU A 637 13.32 -16.06 14.93
C GLU A 637 14.65 -15.78 15.63
N LEU A 638 15.30 -16.85 16.12
CA LEU A 638 16.59 -16.75 16.76
C LEU A 638 17.67 -16.24 15.79
N ARG A 639 17.69 -16.77 14.56
CA ARG A 639 18.63 -16.35 13.52
C ARG A 639 18.37 -14.90 13.08
N LEU A 640 17.11 -14.48 12.98
CA LEU A 640 16.74 -13.09 12.67
C LEU A 640 17.17 -12.14 13.80
N ARG A 641 17.00 -12.54 15.06
CA ARG A 641 17.44 -11.76 16.21
C ARG A 641 18.96 -11.65 16.30
N GLU A 642 19.69 -12.75 16.01
CA GLU A 642 21.16 -12.72 15.93
C GLU A 642 21.64 -11.83 14.79
N LEU A 643 21.02 -11.92 13.59
CA LEU A 643 21.32 -11.04 12.46
C LEU A 643 21.14 -9.56 12.86
N ARG A 644 20.06 -9.23 13.54
CA ARG A 644 19.81 -7.86 14.01
C ARG A 644 20.90 -7.39 14.96
N ALA A 645 21.31 -8.21 15.93
CA ALA A 645 22.39 -7.87 16.85
C ALA A 645 23.73 -7.68 16.13
N LEU A 646 24.05 -8.54 15.15
CA LEU A 646 25.27 -8.42 14.32
C LEU A 646 25.28 -7.13 13.50
N LEU A 647 24.14 -6.74 12.92
CA LEU A 647 24.00 -5.48 12.19
C LEU A 647 24.20 -4.27 13.11
N GLU A 648 23.69 -4.31 14.34
CA GLU A 648 23.88 -3.23 15.32
C GLU A 648 25.34 -3.08 15.79
N MET A 649 26.12 -4.16 15.78
CA MET A 649 27.56 -4.11 16.09
C MET A 649 28.44 -3.76 14.88
N GLY A 650 27.89 -3.74 13.67
CA GLY A 650 28.69 -3.54 12.44
C GLY A 650 29.66 -4.69 12.14
N GLU A 651 29.35 -5.91 12.61
CA GLU A 651 30.21 -7.08 12.43
C GLU A 651 30.20 -7.61 10.99
N ALA A 652 31.37 -8.04 10.49
CA ALA A 652 31.50 -8.68 9.18
C ALA A 652 30.67 -9.99 9.07
N GLY A 653 30.27 -10.57 10.20
CA GLY A 653 29.39 -11.74 10.28
C GLY A 653 27.98 -11.51 9.74
N ALA A 654 27.46 -10.27 9.76
CA ALA A 654 26.07 -9.98 9.40
C ALA A 654 25.74 -10.37 7.95
N GLY A 655 26.62 -10.05 6.99
CA GLY A 655 26.41 -10.40 5.58
C GLY A 655 26.37 -11.91 5.33
N ARG A 656 27.18 -12.69 6.06
CA ARG A 656 27.16 -14.17 5.98
C ARG A 656 25.88 -14.75 6.58
N ALA A 657 25.43 -14.21 7.70
CA ALA A 657 24.18 -14.63 8.35
C ALA A 657 22.96 -14.34 7.46
N LEU A 658 22.90 -13.14 6.86
CA LEU A 658 21.84 -12.77 5.91
C LEU A 658 21.85 -13.67 4.68
N ALA A 659 23.01 -13.90 4.04
CA ALA A 659 23.09 -14.77 2.87
C ALA A 659 22.68 -16.22 3.18
N ALA A 660 22.89 -16.70 4.41
CA ALA A 660 22.39 -18.00 4.83
C ALA A 660 20.86 -17.99 4.97
N LEU A 661 20.28 -16.96 5.59
CA LEU A 661 18.84 -16.79 5.72
C LEU A 661 18.14 -16.66 4.35
N GLU A 662 18.73 -15.93 3.40
CA GLU A 662 18.19 -15.80 2.04
C GLU A 662 18.19 -17.11 1.25
N ARG A 663 19.11 -18.04 1.54
CA ARG A 663 19.10 -19.37 0.93
C ARG A 663 18.05 -20.28 1.54
N ASP A 664 17.92 -20.23 2.86
CA ASP A 664 17.09 -21.17 3.61
C ASP A 664 15.61 -20.73 3.66
N HIS A 665 15.35 -19.41 3.63
CA HIS A 665 14.04 -18.79 3.86
C HIS A 665 13.77 -17.63 2.87
N ALA A 666 13.98 -17.86 1.57
CA ALA A 666 13.84 -16.85 0.53
C ALA A 666 12.43 -16.20 0.44
N ASP A 667 11.39 -16.91 0.86
CA ASP A 667 10.00 -16.46 0.79
C ASP A 667 9.55 -15.67 2.04
N ASP A 668 10.37 -15.62 3.11
CA ASP A 668 10.01 -14.91 4.33
C ASP A 668 10.28 -13.40 4.17
N TRP A 669 9.24 -12.60 4.30
CA TRP A 669 9.30 -11.15 4.14
C TRP A 669 10.25 -10.47 5.12
N ARG A 670 10.49 -11.05 6.30
CA ARG A 670 11.41 -10.49 7.32
C ARG A 670 12.84 -10.60 6.85
N VAL A 671 13.18 -11.66 6.11
CA VAL A 671 14.50 -11.78 5.48
C VAL A 671 14.70 -10.66 4.47
N VAL A 672 13.66 -10.32 3.68
CA VAL A 672 13.68 -9.20 2.73
C VAL A 672 13.77 -7.85 3.46
N TRP A 673 13.06 -7.68 4.59
CA TRP A 673 13.20 -6.52 5.45
C TRP A 673 14.64 -6.32 5.94
N TYR A 674 15.27 -7.38 6.45
CA TYR A 674 16.66 -7.32 6.91
C TYR A 674 17.67 -7.19 5.79
N ARG A 675 17.38 -7.69 4.58
CA ARG A 675 18.13 -7.35 3.38
C ARG A 675 18.10 -5.84 3.13
N GLY A 676 16.92 -5.22 3.24
CA GLY A 676 16.76 -3.76 3.15
C GLY A 676 17.62 -3.02 4.16
N ILE A 677 17.57 -3.42 5.44
CA ILE A 677 18.38 -2.82 6.51
C ILE A 677 19.88 -3.00 6.24
N GLY A 678 20.31 -4.21 5.90
CA GLY A 678 21.72 -4.51 5.63
C GLY A 678 22.28 -3.74 4.45
N SER A 679 21.53 -3.69 3.34
CA SER A 679 21.89 -2.91 2.14
C SER A 679 21.95 -1.41 2.45
N LEU A 680 20.97 -0.86 3.17
CA LEU A 680 20.96 0.56 3.54
C LEU A 680 22.15 0.92 4.44
N ALA A 681 22.45 0.07 5.43
CA ALA A 681 23.59 0.24 6.32
C ALA A 681 24.94 0.15 5.60
N ALA A 682 25.03 -0.68 4.55
CA ALA A 682 26.22 -0.87 3.72
C ALA A 682 26.37 0.17 2.59
N GLY A 683 25.39 1.04 2.38
CA GLY A 683 25.41 2.07 1.33
C GLY A 683 24.80 1.66 -0.01
N ASP A 684 24.25 0.45 -0.14
CA ASP A 684 23.50 0.00 -1.32
C ASP A 684 22.04 0.43 -1.23
N HIS A 685 21.81 1.71 -1.54
CA HIS A 685 20.51 2.36 -1.37
C HIS A 685 19.45 1.86 -2.36
N GLU A 686 19.84 1.42 -3.55
CA GLU A 686 18.92 0.90 -4.57
C GLU A 686 18.34 -0.46 -4.16
N THR A 687 19.20 -1.41 -3.75
CA THR A 687 18.73 -2.71 -3.23
C THR A 687 17.88 -2.53 -1.98
N ALA A 688 18.23 -1.57 -1.11
CA ALA A 688 17.44 -1.24 0.06
C ALA A 688 16.03 -0.77 -0.31
N ALA A 689 15.93 0.20 -1.23
CA ALA A 689 14.64 0.71 -1.70
C ALA A 689 13.77 -0.39 -2.30
N LEU A 690 14.32 -1.25 -3.15
CA LEU A 690 13.59 -2.38 -3.74
C LEU A 690 13.11 -3.38 -2.67
N SER A 691 13.92 -3.64 -1.65
CA SER A 691 13.56 -4.56 -0.57
C SER A 691 12.41 -4.00 0.27
N PHE A 692 12.45 -2.72 0.63
CA PHE A 692 11.36 -2.08 1.38
C PHE A 692 10.10 -1.87 0.53
N ASP A 693 10.22 -1.63 -0.78
CA ASP A 693 9.07 -1.50 -1.68
C ASP A 693 8.32 -2.82 -1.81
N ALA A 694 9.04 -3.95 -1.85
CA ALA A 694 8.43 -5.28 -1.83
C ALA A 694 7.69 -5.57 -0.51
N VAL A 695 8.20 -5.10 0.62
CA VAL A 695 7.50 -5.20 1.92
C VAL A 695 6.28 -4.28 1.96
N TYR A 696 6.34 -3.11 1.30
CA TYR A 696 5.18 -2.21 1.18
C TYR A 696 4.08 -2.80 0.28
N ASP A 697 4.45 -3.47 -0.82
CA ASP A 697 3.50 -4.21 -1.67
C ASP A 697 2.81 -5.35 -0.91
N ALA A 698 3.55 -6.04 -0.06
CA ALA A 698 2.97 -7.03 0.84
C ALA A 698 2.06 -6.35 1.88
N PHE A 699 2.52 -5.33 2.58
CA PHE A 699 1.82 -4.77 3.72
C PHE A 699 1.48 -3.28 3.53
N PRO A 700 0.48 -2.97 2.67
CA PRO A 700 0.15 -1.59 2.32
C PRO A 700 -0.39 -0.77 3.49
N GLY A 701 -0.95 -1.44 4.51
CA GLY A 701 -1.46 -0.78 5.71
C GLY A 701 -0.37 -0.31 6.69
N GLU A 702 0.87 -0.78 6.54
CA GLU A 702 1.92 -0.57 7.53
C GLU A 702 2.69 0.76 7.33
N PRO A 703 2.96 1.51 8.41
CA PRO A 703 3.78 2.74 8.36
C PRO A 703 5.28 2.45 8.28
N ALA A 704 5.75 1.33 8.84
CA ALA A 704 7.18 0.96 8.89
C ALA A 704 7.86 0.90 7.50
N PRO A 705 7.33 0.20 6.48
CA PRO A 705 7.94 0.20 5.16
C PRO A 705 7.90 1.56 4.47
N LYS A 706 6.86 2.37 4.72
CA LYS A 706 6.78 3.76 4.20
C LYS A 706 7.86 4.64 4.81
N LEU A 707 8.13 4.51 6.11
CA LEU A 707 9.23 5.23 6.78
C LEU A 707 10.58 4.83 6.19
N ALA A 708 10.81 3.53 5.98
CA ALA A 708 12.04 3.02 5.38
C ALA A 708 12.23 3.51 3.95
N LEU A 709 11.17 3.56 3.15
CA LEU A 709 11.17 4.15 1.81
C LEU A 709 11.43 5.67 1.84
N GLY A 710 10.92 6.39 2.83
CA GLY A 710 11.27 7.80 3.06
C GLY A 710 12.76 8.00 3.28
N VAL A 711 13.39 7.15 4.10
CA VAL A 711 14.85 7.14 4.32
C VAL A 711 15.61 6.82 3.03
N CYS A 712 15.20 5.79 2.29
CA CYS A 712 15.80 5.44 1.01
C CYS A 712 15.70 6.58 -0.02
N ALA A 713 14.53 7.24 -0.11
CA ALA A 713 14.32 8.37 -0.99
C ALA A 713 15.22 9.56 -0.62
N GLU A 714 15.39 9.85 0.67
CA GLU A 714 16.26 10.93 1.16
C GLU A 714 17.72 10.68 0.77
N VAL A 715 18.25 9.47 1.00
CA VAL A 715 19.65 9.13 0.65
C VAL A 715 19.89 9.04 -0.87
N LEU A 716 18.87 8.67 -1.64
CA LEU A 716 18.91 8.68 -3.11
C LEU A 716 18.74 10.09 -3.71
N GLY A 717 18.51 11.11 -2.88
CA GLY A 717 18.31 12.50 -3.33
C GLY A 717 16.95 12.78 -3.95
N GLN A 718 15.98 11.86 -3.81
CA GLN A 718 14.61 12.00 -4.31
C GLN A 718 13.74 12.73 -3.28
N LEU A 719 14.05 14.01 -3.07
CA LEU A 719 13.47 14.79 -1.97
C LEU A 719 11.94 14.88 -2.00
N ASP A 720 11.32 14.98 -3.18
CA ASP A 720 9.85 15.02 -3.28
C ASP A 720 9.21 13.70 -2.82
N ASN A 721 9.77 12.56 -3.25
CA ASN A 721 9.31 11.25 -2.81
C ASN A 721 9.54 11.05 -1.30
N ALA A 722 10.69 11.49 -0.77
CA ALA A 722 10.99 11.41 0.65
C ALA A 722 9.99 12.22 1.48
N ALA A 723 9.70 13.46 1.05
CA ALA A 723 8.73 14.33 1.71
C ALA A 723 7.34 13.68 1.75
N GLU A 724 6.90 13.05 0.65
CA GLU A 724 5.60 12.39 0.59
C GLU A 724 5.51 11.19 1.55
N TYR A 725 6.51 10.31 1.58
CA TYR A 725 6.50 9.18 2.53
C TYR A 725 6.55 9.63 3.99
N TYR A 726 7.43 10.58 4.33
CA TYR A 726 7.50 11.09 5.69
C TYR A 726 6.22 11.82 6.10
N ARG A 727 5.64 12.61 5.20
CA ARG A 727 4.34 13.27 5.43
C ARG A 727 3.24 12.25 5.68
N LEU A 728 3.17 11.19 4.88
CA LEU A 728 2.16 10.15 5.00
C LEU A 728 2.24 9.44 6.35
N VAL A 729 3.44 9.02 6.75
CA VAL A 729 3.68 8.37 8.05
C VAL A 729 3.34 9.32 9.19
N TRP A 730 3.86 10.56 9.17
CA TRP A 730 3.64 11.54 10.24
C TRP A 730 2.18 11.97 10.40
N THR A 731 1.47 12.12 9.27
CA THR A 731 0.05 12.48 9.29
C THR A 731 -0.81 11.36 9.86
N THR A 732 -0.44 10.10 9.58
CA THR A 732 -1.19 8.92 10.02
C THR A 732 -0.92 8.58 11.49
N ASP A 733 0.35 8.52 11.89
CA ASP A 733 0.76 8.12 13.23
C ASP A 733 1.94 8.97 13.74
N PRO A 734 1.69 9.92 14.67
CA PRO A 734 2.73 10.80 15.22
C PRO A 734 3.63 10.13 16.26
N SER A 735 3.47 8.83 16.52
CA SER A 735 4.46 8.06 17.29
C SER A 735 5.76 7.84 16.49
N TYR A 736 5.70 7.92 15.15
CA TYR A 736 6.86 7.82 14.27
C TYR A 736 7.59 9.15 14.14
N VAL A 737 8.26 9.57 15.21
CA VAL A 737 8.91 10.88 15.31
C VAL A 737 10.05 11.04 14.29
N SER A 738 10.71 9.95 13.85
CA SER A 738 11.69 10.03 12.74
C SER A 738 11.08 10.61 11.46
N ALA A 739 9.78 10.39 11.20
CA ALA A 739 9.11 10.96 10.05
C ALA A 739 8.99 12.50 10.14
N ALA A 740 8.76 13.05 11.34
CA ALA A 740 8.72 14.51 11.53
C ALA A 740 10.08 15.15 11.24
N PHE A 741 11.15 14.59 11.80
CA PHE A 741 12.51 15.11 11.57
C PHE A 741 12.94 14.91 10.11
N GLY A 742 12.65 13.76 9.50
CA GLY A 742 12.89 13.51 8.08
C GLY A 742 12.17 14.49 7.17
N LEU A 743 10.87 14.71 7.38
CA LEU A 743 10.09 15.68 6.62
C LEU A 743 10.64 17.10 6.77
N ALA A 744 11.00 17.52 8.00
CA ALA A 744 11.58 18.83 8.23
C ALA A 744 12.93 19.00 7.52
N ARG A 745 13.78 17.96 7.55
CA ARG A 745 15.11 17.95 6.92
C ARG A 745 15.01 18.07 5.40
N VAL A 746 14.14 17.27 4.78
CA VAL A 746 13.86 17.30 3.35
C VAL A 746 13.25 18.64 2.91
N ARG A 747 12.30 19.20 3.68
CA ARG A 747 11.73 20.53 3.40
C ARG A 747 12.76 21.65 3.49
N LEU A 748 13.66 21.61 4.46
CA LEU A 748 14.77 22.57 4.56
C LEU A 748 15.72 22.46 3.37
N ALA A 749 16.00 21.25 2.89
CA ALA A 749 16.81 21.02 1.70
C ALA A 749 16.13 21.54 0.42
N ALA A 750 14.80 21.46 0.35
CA ALA A 750 13.98 22.02 -0.72
C ALA A 750 13.72 23.55 -0.59
N GLY A 751 14.18 24.18 0.50
CA GLY A 751 13.98 25.62 0.75
C GLY A 751 12.66 25.99 1.45
N ASP A 752 11.76 25.03 1.73
CA ASP A 752 10.52 25.25 2.48
C ASP A 752 10.76 25.29 4.00
N ARG A 753 11.36 26.39 4.44
CA ARG A 753 11.65 26.64 5.86
C ARG A 753 10.39 26.71 6.72
N ARG A 754 9.36 27.41 6.25
CA ARG A 754 8.11 27.59 7.00
C ARG A 754 7.41 26.25 7.21
N GLY A 755 7.38 25.40 6.18
CA GLY A 755 6.83 24.06 6.30
C GLY A 755 7.66 23.14 7.19
N ALA A 756 8.99 23.27 7.21
CA ALA A 756 9.83 22.52 8.14
C ALA A 756 9.60 22.91 9.61
N VAL A 757 9.50 24.21 9.90
CA VAL A 757 9.18 24.73 11.23
C VAL A 757 7.82 24.19 11.68
N ARG A 758 6.76 24.31 10.85
CA ARG A 758 5.43 23.78 11.21
C ARG A 758 5.43 22.30 11.57
N VAL A 759 6.22 21.47 10.88
CA VAL A 759 6.33 20.03 11.16
C VAL A 759 7.01 19.79 12.50
N LEU A 760 8.16 20.42 12.74
CA LEU A 760 8.86 20.31 14.02
C LEU A 760 7.99 20.81 15.18
N GLU A 761 7.19 21.83 14.93
CA GLU A 761 6.28 22.38 15.91
C GLU A 761 5.02 21.54 16.17
N SER A 762 4.70 20.61 15.27
CA SER A 762 3.60 19.66 15.45
C SER A 762 3.95 18.47 16.34
N VAL A 763 5.23 18.30 16.71
CA VAL A 763 5.65 17.26 17.66
C VAL A 763 5.02 17.55 19.03
N PRO A 764 4.27 16.59 19.61
CA PRO A 764 3.51 16.82 20.84
C PRO A 764 4.43 16.96 22.06
N GLU A 765 3.97 17.71 23.06
CA GLU A 765 4.67 17.93 24.34
C GLU A 765 4.95 16.65 25.12
N SER A 766 4.13 15.61 24.92
CA SER A 766 4.31 14.28 25.51
C SER A 766 5.49 13.50 24.91
N SER A 767 6.04 13.94 23.77
CA SER A 767 7.18 13.27 23.13
C SER A 767 8.47 13.56 23.87
N ILE A 768 9.29 12.52 24.09
CA ILE A 768 10.66 12.68 24.62
C ILE A 768 11.56 13.55 23.71
N HIS A 769 11.18 13.71 22.44
CA HIS A 769 11.89 14.51 21.46
C HIS A 769 11.32 15.91 21.27
N TYR A 770 10.33 16.31 22.08
CA TYR A 770 9.72 17.63 22.04
C TYR A 770 10.76 18.76 22.10
N THR A 771 11.62 18.74 23.12
CA THR A 771 12.68 19.75 23.30
C THR A 771 13.63 19.77 22.11
N ALA A 772 14.01 18.60 21.57
CA ALA A 772 14.88 18.53 20.39
C ALA A 772 14.20 19.15 19.15
N ALA A 773 12.92 18.86 18.92
CA ALA A 773 12.14 19.39 17.81
C ALA A 773 11.99 20.92 17.91
N ARG A 774 11.72 21.44 19.10
CA ARG A 774 11.64 22.89 19.35
C ARG A 774 12.99 23.58 19.15
N VAL A 775 14.09 22.98 19.60
CA VAL A 775 15.44 23.50 19.33
C VAL A 775 15.74 23.52 17.82
N ALA A 776 15.37 22.45 17.12
CA ALA A 776 15.52 22.37 15.66
C ALA A 776 14.67 23.42 14.93
N ALA A 777 13.45 23.71 15.40
CA ALA A 777 12.57 24.73 14.84
C ALA A 777 13.14 26.14 15.01
N VAL A 778 13.69 26.47 16.19
CA VAL A 778 14.41 27.74 16.42
C VAL A 778 15.57 27.87 15.43
N ARG A 779 16.40 26.85 15.30
CA ARG A 779 17.53 26.87 14.37
C ARG A 779 17.11 26.94 12.90
N ALA A 780 16.01 26.29 12.54
CA ALA A 780 15.43 26.36 11.20
C ALA A 780 14.96 27.78 10.85
N ARG A 781 14.40 28.52 11.81
CA ARG A 781 14.07 29.95 11.61
C ARG A 781 15.31 30.78 11.33
N LEU A 782 16.38 30.59 12.11
CA LEU A 782 17.54 31.49 12.14
C LEU A 782 18.61 31.19 11.08
N ARG A 783 19.03 29.93 10.94
CA ARG A 783 20.25 29.57 10.21
C ARG A 783 20.08 29.56 8.69
N GLY A 784 21.20 29.69 7.97
CA GLY A 784 21.23 29.58 6.50
C GLY A 784 20.42 30.65 5.77
N ARG A 785 20.36 31.87 6.29
CA ARG A 785 19.87 33.05 5.56
C ARG A 785 21.09 33.81 5.02
N PRO A 786 21.49 33.63 3.75
CA PRO A 786 22.57 34.40 3.18
C PRO A 786 22.14 35.86 3.06
N GLY A 787 22.66 36.73 3.94
CA GLY A 787 22.46 38.18 3.88
C GLY A 787 20.99 38.58 3.84
N ALA A 788 20.29 38.49 4.98
CA ALA A 788 18.95 39.05 5.13
C ALA A 788 18.99 40.53 4.73
N GLY A 789 18.62 40.81 3.48
CA GLY A 789 18.49 42.16 2.98
C GLY A 789 17.46 42.92 3.82
N PRO A 790 17.48 44.26 3.80
CA PRO A 790 16.60 45.09 4.62
C PRO A 790 15.09 44.79 4.43
N ASP A 791 14.70 44.13 3.34
CA ASP A 791 13.31 43.80 2.97
C ASP A 791 12.83 42.41 3.45
N GLU A 792 13.66 41.58 4.08
CA GLU A 792 13.22 40.25 4.55
C GLU A 792 12.44 40.36 5.88
N PRO A 793 11.18 39.87 5.96
CA PRO A 793 10.38 39.90 7.19
C PRO A 793 10.89 38.86 8.19
N LEU A 794 11.97 39.20 8.89
CA LEU A 794 12.66 38.35 9.87
C LEU A 794 12.18 38.59 11.31
N LEU A 795 11.51 39.72 11.56
CA LEU A 795 11.07 40.10 12.90
C LEU A 795 10.12 39.08 13.55
N ASP A 796 9.17 38.55 12.77
CA ASP A 796 8.22 37.54 13.26
C ASP A 796 8.94 36.25 13.64
N ASP A 797 9.89 35.80 12.82
CA ASP A 797 10.70 34.61 13.08
C ASP A 797 11.64 34.80 14.28
N LEU A 798 12.23 35.98 14.46
CA LEU A 798 13.04 36.32 15.64
C LEU A 798 12.21 36.36 16.92
N THR A 799 11.02 36.97 16.86
CA THR A 799 10.10 37.06 17.99
C THR A 799 9.60 35.67 18.38
N ALA A 800 9.20 34.85 17.40
CA ALA A 800 8.80 33.47 17.63
C ALA A 800 9.95 32.60 18.16
N ALA A 801 11.17 32.78 17.64
CA ALA A 801 12.35 32.07 18.15
C ALA A 801 12.67 32.46 19.60
N ALA A 802 12.62 33.75 19.95
CA ALA A 802 12.83 34.23 21.31
C ALA A 802 11.78 33.66 22.29
N GLY A 803 10.49 33.77 21.96
CA GLY A 803 9.42 33.23 22.80
C GLY A 803 9.53 31.72 23.01
N GLN A 804 9.99 30.99 22.00
CA GLN A 804 10.21 29.55 22.11
C GLN A 804 11.42 29.19 22.99
N VAL A 805 12.50 29.96 22.95
CA VAL A 805 13.64 29.76 23.86
C VAL A 805 13.25 30.03 25.32
N GLU A 806 12.41 31.04 25.56
CA GLU A 806 11.86 31.33 26.89
C GLU A 806 10.96 30.20 27.39
N ALA A 807 10.03 29.71 26.55
CA ALA A 807 9.12 28.62 26.90
C ALA A 807 9.86 27.32 27.26
N LEU A 808 10.97 27.01 26.56
CA LEU A 808 11.75 25.78 26.76
C LEU A 808 12.40 25.65 28.15
N GLU A 809 12.49 26.74 28.92
CA GLU A 809 12.94 26.69 30.33
C GLU A 809 11.99 25.86 31.19
N GLY A 810 10.68 25.99 30.97
CA GLY A 810 9.67 25.19 31.68
C GLY A 810 9.71 23.70 31.32
N PHE A 811 10.36 23.33 30.20
CA PHE A 811 10.46 21.96 29.69
C PHE A 811 11.85 21.33 29.91
N GLY A 812 12.63 21.88 30.87
CA GLY A 812 13.89 21.27 31.31
C GLY A 812 15.06 21.42 30.34
N LEU A 813 15.03 22.40 29.43
CA LEU A 813 16.20 22.73 28.63
C LEU A 813 17.33 23.21 29.53
N ASP A 814 18.50 22.59 29.43
CA ASP A 814 19.63 22.95 30.28
C ASP A 814 20.11 24.39 30.02
N ALA A 815 20.61 25.03 31.09
CA ALA A 815 21.02 26.44 31.06
C ALA A 815 22.09 26.72 29.99
N VAL A 816 22.98 25.77 29.70
CA VAL A 816 24.03 25.94 28.68
C VAL A 816 23.41 25.95 27.27
N ARG A 817 22.55 24.99 26.94
CA ARG A 817 21.85 24.96 25.64
C ARG A 817 20.93 26.16 25.46
N ARG A 818 20.22 26.59 26.51
CA ARG A 818 19.39 27.81 26.49
C ARG A 818 20.22 29.04 26.17
N GLU A 819 21.33 29.27 26.87
CA GLU A 819 22.17 30.45 26.64
C GLU A 819 22.85 30.41 25.27
N ARG A 820 23.20 29.22 24.75
CA ARG A 820 23.68 29.06 23.38
C ARG A 820 22.61 29.46 22.35
N LEU A 821 21.36 29.03 22.53
CA LEU A 821 20.25 29.43 21.64
C LEU A 821 19.90 30.90 21.77
N SER A 822 19.95 31.45 22.99
CA SER A 822 19.73 32.87 23.24
C SER A 822 20.78 33.71 22.51
N ALA A 823 22.04 33.30 22.56
CA ALA A 823 23.10 33.91 21.76
C ALA A 823 22.79 33.83 20.25
N GLU A 824 22.40 32.65 19.73
CA GLU A 824 22.02 32.49 18.30
C GLU A 824 20.91 33.45 17.87
N VAL A 825 19.85 33.61 18.68
CA VAL A 825 18.74 34.55 18.41
C VAL A 825 19.23 35.99 18.42
N LEU A 826 19.95 36.39 19.48
CA LEU A 826 20.43 37.77 19.66
C LEU A 826 21.47 38.18 18.60
N GLY A 827 22.34 37.24 18.20
CA GLY A 827 23.33 37.48 17.15
C GLY A 827 22.70 37.63 15.77
N THR A 828 21.72 36.79 15.44
CA THR A 828 20.93 36.93 14.22
C THR A 828 20.17 38.25 14.20
N ALA A 829 19.57 38.63 15.33
CA ALA A 829 18.90 39.93 15.47
C ALA A 829 19.87 41.11 15.30
N LEU A 830 21.09 40.99 15.83
CA LEU A 830 22.12 42.03 15.71
C LEU A 830 22.54 42.21 14.25
N ASP A 831 22.80 41.13 13.53
CA ASP A 831 23.13 41.17 12.09
C ASP A 831 22.01 41.80 11.27
N TRP A 832 20.76 41.48 11.58
CA TRP A 832 19.58 42.08 10.92
C TRP A 832 19.46 43.58 11.18
N VAL A 833 19.65 44.02 12.43
CA VAL A 833 19.65 45.46 12.78
C VAL A 833 20.80 46.20 12.09
N LEU A 834 22.00 45.61 12.06
CA LEU A 834 23.19 46.19 11.42
C LEU A 834 23.05 46.25 9.88
N SER A 835 22.26 45.36 9.29
CA SER A 835 21.96 45.34 7.85
C SER A 835 20.86 46.33 7.42
N GLY A 836 20.33 47.14 8.35
CA GLY A 836 19.31 48.15 8.06
C GLY A 836 17.86 47.67 8.14
N GLY A 837 17.59 46.47 8.68
CA GLY A 837 16.24 45.87 8.74
C GLY A 837 15.18 46.66 9.52
N ARG A 838 15.56 47.69 10.28
CA ARG A 838 14.61 48.60 10.96
C ARG A 838 13.82 49.50 10.00
N GLY A 839 14.28 49.69 8.76
CA GLY A 839 13.62 50.54 7.76
C GLY A 839 12.37 49.92 7.10
N SER A 840 12.18 48.59 7.21
CA SER A 840 11.03 47.87 6.63
C SER A 840 9.92 47.53 7.64
N ALA A 841 10.06 47.96 8.90
CA ALA A 841 8.97 47.84 9.87
C ALA A 841 7.85 48.84 9.52
N PRO A 842 6.57 48.42 9.43
CA PRO A 842 5.48 49.30 9.03
C PRO A 842 5.40 50.52 9.97
N ALA A 843 5.26 51.71 9.37
CA ALA A 843 5.29 53.03 10.01
C ALA A 843 4.18 53.31 11.06
N GLY A 844 3.52 52.27 11.60
CA GLY A 844 2.51 52.35 12.65
C GLY A 844 2.94 51.83 14.03
N ALA A 845 4.14 51.26 14.19
CA ALA A 845 4.63 50.75 15.49
C ALA A 845 5.46 51.80 16.28
N ALA A 846 5.20 53.08 16.07
CA ALA A 846 5.79 54.16 16.85
C ALA A 846 5.14 54.22 18.25
N GLY A 847 5.58 53.34 19.17
CA GLY A 847 5.18 53.40 20.57
C GLY A 847 5.55 52.22 21.46
N GLY A 848 5.86 51.05 20.91
CA GLY A 848 6.26 49.86 21.69
C GLY A 848 7.75 49.55 21.57
N ARG A 849 8.48 49.52 22.69
CA ARG A 849 9.87 49.03 22.74
C ARG A 849 9.85 47.51 22.55
N THR A 850 9.98 47.02 21.31
CA THR A 850 10.11 45.58 21.07
C THR A 850 11.41 45.07 21.71
N ALA A 851 11.29 44.11 22.63
CA ALA A 851 12.41 43.47 23.30
C ALA A 851 12.47 41.99 22.95
N LEU A 852 13.67 41.46 22.72
CA LEU A 852 13.93 40.04 22.52
C LEU A 852 14.78 39.53 23.68
N LEU A 853 14.31 38.50 24.39
CA LEU A 853 15.02 37.88 25.51
C LEU A 853 15.49 38.92 26.56
N GLY A 854 14.63 39.88 26.87
CA GLY A 854 14.91 40.97 27.82
C GLY A 854 15.98 41.97 27.34
N SER A 855 16.23 42.07 26.03
CA SER A 855 17.14 43.03 25.41
C SER A 855 16.39 43.88 24.38
N GLU A 856 16.59 45.19 24.38
CA GLU A 856 15.97 46.09 23.40
C GLU A 856 16.44 45.73 21.98
N LEU A 857 15.54 45.79 21.00
CA LEU A 857 15.84 45.47 19.58
C LEU A 857 16.68 46.55 18.89
N ASP A 858 17.67 47.12 19.56
CA ASP A 858 18.65 48.08 19.04
C ASP A 858 20.07 47.51 19.14
N GLU A 859 21.03 48.10 18.41
CA GLU A 859 22.42 47.60 18.41
C GLU A 859 22.97 47.50 19.84
N ARG A 860 22.70 48.52 20.68
CA ARG A 860 23.21 48.60 22.04
C ARG A 860 22.63 47.50 22.94
N GLY A 861 21.31 47.31 22.92
CA GLY A 861 20.58 46.31 23.69
C GLY A 861 20.95 44.89 23.30
N LEU A 862 21.00 44.59 22.00
CA LEU A 862 21.37 43.27 21.50
C LEU A 862 22.83 42.90 21.83
N ARG A 863 23.76 43.86 21.75
CA ARG A 863 25.16 43.69 22.19
C ARG A 863 25.26 43.42 23.69
N PHE A 864 24.49 44.13 24.53
CA PHE A 864 24.40 43.84 25.98
C PHE A 864 23.83 42.44 26.24
N GLY A 865 22.80 42.03 25.49
CA GLY A 865 22.23 40.69 25.55
C GLY A 865 23.28 39.61 25.25
N LEU A 866 24.01 39.74 24.13
CA LEU A 866 25.07 38.81 23.75
C LEU A 866 26.20 38.72 24.78
N GLU A 867 26.67 39.87 25.29
CA GLU A 867 27.67 39.91 26.36
C GLU A 867 27.19 39.12 27.60
N ARG A 868 25.93 39.35 28.01
CA ARG A 868 25.32 38.66 29.15
C ARG A 868 25.28 37.15 28.95
N SER A 869 24.81 36.69 27.79
CA SER A 869 24.74 35.25 27.47
C SER A 869 26.11 34.59 27.44
N TYR A 870 27.11 35.19 26.82
CA TYR A 870 28.47 34.65 26.82
C TYR A 870 29.12 34.63 28.20
N ARG A 871 28.90 35.65 29.04
CA ARG A 871 29.35 35.63 30.43
C ARG A 871 28.67 34.54 31.26
N THR A 872 27.38 34.28 31.02
CA THR A 872 26.68 33.16 31.65
C THR A 872 27.24 31.82 31.19
N LEU A 873 27.47 31.63 29.89
CA LEU A 873 28.13 30.43 29.36
C LEU A 873 29.52 30.21 29.97
N ALA A 874 30.33 31.28 30.10
CA ALA A 874 31.65 31.18 30.72
C ALA A 874 31.61 30.73 32.19
N ARG A 875 30.57 31.15 32.94
CA ARG A 875 30.35 30.69 34.33
C ARG A 875 29.95 29.21 34.40
N LEU A 876 29.22 28.72 33.40
CA LEU A 876 28.77 27.34 33.31
C LEU A 876 29.80 26.39 32.67
N ALA A 877 30.84 26.93 32.04
CA ALA A 877 31.90 26.16 31.37
C ALA A 877 32.68 25.28 32.38
N ARG A 878 32.89 24.02 31.99
CA ARG A 878 33.58 23.01 32.82
C ARG A 878 35.10 23.07 32.67
N GLY A 879 35.61 23.57 31.54
CA GLY A 879 37.04 23.69 31.23
C GLY A 879 37.56 25.12 31.26
N GLY A 880 38.84 25.29 31.59
CA GLY A 880 39.50 26.60 31.63
C GLY A 880 39.61 27.25 30.25
N GLU A 881 39.97 26.48 29.21
CA GLU A 881 40.10 26.97 27.84
C GLU A 881 38.75 27.44 27.25
N GLU A 882 37.69 26.62 27.39
CA GLU A 882 36.33 27.00 26.97
C GLU A 882 35.87 28.28 27.66
N ARG A 883 36.16 28.43 28.96
CA ARG A 883 35.82 29.64 29.73
C ARG A 883 36.54 30.87 29.17
N ILE A 884 37.84 30.77 28.88
CA ILE A 884 38.63 31.88 28.32
C ILE A 884 38.03 32.30 26.97
N GLU A 885 37.77 31.35 26.08
CA GLU A 885 37.20 31.60 24.76
C GLU A 885 35.82 32.30 24.84
N LEU A 886 34.97 31.88 25.78
CA LEU A 886 33.65 32.50 26.00
C LEU A 886 33.75 33.92 26.58
N VAL A 887 34.72 34.18 27.47
CA VAL A 887 34.97 35.53 27.99
C VAL A 887 35.51 36.45 26.89
N GLU A 888 36.40 35.96 26.04
CA GLU A 888 36.88 36.71 24.88
C GLU A 888 35.74 37.05 23.92
N ARG A 889 34.84 36.09 23.64
CA ARG A 889 33.60 36.35 22.89
C ARG A 889 32.74 37.43 23.54
N ALA A 890 32.50 37.35 24.86
CA ALA A 890 31.73 38.37 25.57
C ALA A 890 32.33 39.78 25.42
N ASN A 891 33.66 39.89 25.47
CA ASN A 891 34.36 41.16 25.32
C ASN A 891 34.24 41.72 23.89
N ARG A 892 34.21 40.88 22.84
CA ARG A 892 34.00 41.33 21.46
C ARG A 892 32.66 42.04 21.28
N PHE A 893 31.60 41.61 21.96
CA PHE A 893 30.26 42.19 21.85
C PHE A 893 29.95 43.35 22.81
N ARG A 894 30.80 43.64 23.82
CA ARG A 894 30.57 44.69 24.83
C ARG A 894 30.21 46.10 24.25
N PRO A 895 29.07 46.71 24.58
CA PRO A 895 28.70 48.03 24.03
C PRO A 895 29.71 49.13 24.38
N ARG A 896 29.88 50.13 23.49
CA ARG A 896 30.66 51.34 23.83
C ARG A 896 29.93 52.11 24.92
N THR A 897 30.53 52.19 26.09
CA THR A 897 30.17 53.16 27.12
C THR A 897 31.07 54.37 26.89
N TRP A 898 30.47 55.52 26.58
CA TRP A 898 31.21 56.78 26.62
C TRP A 898 31.51 57.02 28.10
N VAL A 899 32.80 57.05 28.46
CA VAL A 899 33.29 57.56 29.74
C VAL A 899 33.63 59.02 29.54
#